data_AF-A0A3A6NEZ0-F1
#
_entry.id   AF-A0A3A6NEZ0-F1
#
_cell.length_a   1.000
_cell.length_b   1.000
_cell.length_c   1.000
_cell.angle_alpha   90.00
_cell.angle_beta   90.00
_cell.angle_gamma   90.00
#
_symmetry.space_group_name_H-M   'P 1'
#
loop_
_entity.id
_entity.type
_entity.pdbx_description
1 polymer ?
#
loop_
_entity_poly.entity_id
_entity_poly.type
_entity_poly.pdbx_seq_one_letter_code
_entity_poly.pdbx_strand_id
1 'polypeptide(L)'
;MTTAYLNSGNFPAASHATADALAAELESLFSSDFTGNMFAMLAGYQRILADNRQRQQWPAVHKKLETLFKCGSYAAVDGPMVGIPVSIRDSDYFQATVQHFGKERSKIASIEWMATAWNMTFADTGLWMGKTFEPVSKEVAADKTGNDAEIMARYDPQSTRIGRNFFRQPPQPGLLQGLGLPVLTPMWNLKPRPASPADNPFDGELLAGNLAREINIPYSMTGGIFLAAPGRSVVPEMHGKEVYQLNYRWPRLNPAYPMTRLIDELVRIADGIYLGQLVFATRHYSLGSLRLLASPDMPAIPLGEAYASRHDKPFDLLFKLFSGDREVDYGYRNNGYFLMMDPALAREIYADDAFPQLRPRPGESGYRELGYDKSPPARKTAPPSTGASPQYPAITDWVAGWQDHPALREKFTTFILEESTRKADGDVRELLRDGESILQMLQRISLDISAQSSGDDQLKHFEKLHRLFRCGVAPRVVNGLFQGHGKQGYNCRVDGTEKRDWYGQAEVARGFDFYHGATLNLHLGFADTFRADIGKKFGHSQLFPGTLASLLADDPTSPNVLDMVWHSIGKYIFPWAGKSFEKISGRKLSMFLDESSDLAKRYPERVRELKTHLASAPHYALVKKAGRHYWHKPGAYAAHLASGCWDKGMSEEDRAYWEKEASEHWVDGNNIQDERIVAADPLMRVIDMNYRVPDPVLQAVSAAGPSPFARQGYIFLGVDDRQSILPQNNEGDRKKKVFQFHYRYPMIGGPTPIGFCLDELVEIADGLFLGQLIYATALEVPYHSSVDPAEYRYQLFGYFLLLDEAWEQQRRAIRLDVWQD
;
A
#
# COMPACT_ATOMS: atom_id res chain seq x y z
N MET A 1 -19.81 -40.73 -5.53
CA MET A 1 -19.33 -40.70 -4.13
C MET A 1 -19.56 -39.30 -3.59
N THR A 2 -20.54 -39.13 -2.71
CA THR A 2 -20.90 -37.83 -2.12
C THR A 2 -20.45 -37.83 -0.67
N THR A 3 -19.73 -36.79 -0.22
CA THR A 3 -19.60 -36.56 1.22
C THR A 3 -21.02 -36.33 1.77
N ALA A 4 -21.31 -36.74 3.00
CA ALA A 4 -22.66 -36.58 3.59
C ALA A 4 -23.15 -35.11 3.62
N TYR A 5 -22.25 -34.16 3.38
CA TYR A 5 -22.47 -32.72 3.50
C TYR A 5 -22.66 -32.01 2.16
N LEU A 6 -22.37 -32.66 1.03
CA LEU A 6 -22.46 -32.07 -0.31
C LEU A 6 -23.60 -32.69 -1.11
N ASN A 7 -24.64 -31.89 -1.34
CA ASN A 7 -25.83 -32.29 -2.08
C ASN A 7 -26.43 -31.06 -2.79
N SER A 8 -26.85 -31.20 -4.06
CA SER A 8 -27.50 -30.10 -4.79
C SER A 8 -28.83 -29.67 -4.13
N GLY A 9 -29.48 -30.55 -3.38
CA GLY A 9 -30.67 -30.25 -2.58
C GLY A 9 -30.41 -29.28 -1.41
N ASN A 10 -29.15 -29.03 -1.04
CA ASN A 10 -28.79 -27.98 -0.09
C ASN A 10 -28.86 -26.57 -0.71
N PHE A 11 -29.07 -26.47 -2.02
CA PHE A 11 -29.27 -25.21 -2.74
C PHE A 11 -30.76 -25.02 -3.07
N PRO A 12 -31.36 -23.86 -2.78
CA PRO A 12 -32.74 -23.55 -3.16
C PRO A 12 -32.84 -23.25 -4.66
N ALA A 13 -32.73 -24.30 -5.48
CA ALA A 13 -32.79 -24.19 -6.93
C ALA A 13 -34.18 -23.72 -7.40
N ALA A 14 -34.21 -22.78 -8.33
CA ALA A 14 -35.47 -22.26 -8.90
C ALA A 14 -36.22 -23.30 -9.76
N SER A 15 -35.55 -24.38 -10.18
CA SER A 15 -36.14 -25.45 -10.99
C SER A 15 -35.38 -26.78 -10.81
N HIS A 16 -36.04 -27.91 -11.15
CA HIS A 16 -35.40 -29.23 -11.19
C HIS A 16 -34.19 -29.26 -12.13
N ALA A 17 -34.28 -28.63 -13.30
CA ALA A 17 -33.16 -28.54 -14.24
C ALA A 17 -31.92 -27.85 -13.64
N THR A 18 -32.12 -26.82 -12.81
CA THR A 18 -31.02 -26.14 -12.11
C THR A 18 -30.39 -27.03 -11.03
N ALA A 19 -31.21 -27.81 -10.31
CA ALA A 19 -30.73 -28.76 -9.32
C ALA A 19 -29.95 -29.93 -9.96
N ASP A 20 -30.42 -30.44 -11.09
CA ASP A 20 -29.78 -31.52 -11.84
C ASP A 20 -28.44 -31.06 -12.44
N ALA A 21 -28.41 -29.84 -13.00
CA ALA A 21 -27.16 -29.24 -13.50
C ALA A 21 -26.13 -29.08 -12.38
N LEU A 22 -26.55 -28.60 -11.20
CA LEU A 22 -25.68 -28.45 -10.05
C LEU A 22 -25.17 -29.81 -9.52
N ALA A 23 -26.01 -30.85 -9.55
CA ALA A 23 -25.61 -32.22 -9.20
C ALA A 23 -24.55 -32.76 -10.17
N ALA A 24 -24.73 -32.55 -11.48
CA ALA A 24 -23.77 -32.96 -12.50
C ALA A 24 -22.44 -32.18 -12.38
N GLU A 25 -22.47 -30.88 -12.10
CA GLU A 25 -21.27 -30.08 -11.81
C GLU A 25 -20.50 -30.64 -10.61
N LEU A 26 -21.21 -31.00 -9.53
CA LEU A 26 -20.61 -31.59 -8.33
C LEU A 26 -19.96 -32.95 -8.63
N GLU A 27 -20.63 -33.83 -9.37
CA GLU A 27 -20.10 -35.14 -9.76
C GLU A 27 -18.86 -35.01 -10.67
N SER A 28 -18.88 -34.06 -11.61
CA SER A 28 -17.73 -33.74 -12.46
C SER A 28 -16.54 -33.22 -11.65
N LEU A 29 -16.78 -32.38 -10.65
CA LEU A 29 -15.72 -31.89 -9.74
C LEU A 29 -15.05 -33.05 -9.00
N PHE A 30 -15.84 -33.95 -8.39
CA PHE A 30 -15.29 -35.07 -7.63
C PHE A 30 -14.55 -36.08 -8.50
N SER A 31 -15.06 -36.38 -9.69
CA SER A 31 -14.38 -37.30 -10.62
C SER A 31 -13.07 -36.75 -11.18
N SER A 32 -12.92 -35.43 -11.28
CA SER A 32 -11.72 -34.79 -11.84
C SER A 32 -10.66 -34.45 -10.79
N ASP A 33 -11.06 -33.91 -9.64
CA ASP A 33 -10.11 -33.27 -8.72
C ASP A 33 -9.91 -34.02 -7.39
N PHE A 34 -10.87 -34.84 -6.96
CA PHE A 34 -10.81 -35.47 -5.65
C PHE A 34 -10.01 -36.77 -5.68
N THR A 35 -8.81 -36.74 -5.08
CA THR A 35 -7.89 -37.88 -5.00
C THR A 35 -7.99 -38.68 -3.70
N GLY A 36 -9.07 -38.49 -2.93
CA GLY A 36 -9.28 -39.13 -1.63
C GLY A 36 -8.95 -38.26 -0.42
N ASN A 37 -8.38 -37.05 -0.62
CA ASN A 37 -8.08 -36.10 0.47
C ASN A 37 -8.65 -34.71 0.14
N MET A 38 -9.62 -34.26 0.94
CA MET A 38 -10.30 -32.98 0.76
C MET A 38 -9.38 -31.79 1.09
N PHE A 39 -8.50 -31.91 2.11
CA PHE A 39 -7.52 -30.88 2.44
C PHE A 39 -6.54 -30.67 1.28
N ALA A 40 -6.02 -31.75 0.71
CA ALA A 40 -5.09 -31.68 -0.42
C ALA A 40 -5.74 -31.06 -1.67
N MET A 41 -7.01 -31.41 -1.97
CA MET A 41 -7.77 -30.83 -3.08
C MET A 41 -7.95 -29.31 -2.91
N LEU A 42 -8.41 -28.88 -1.74
CA LEU A 42 -8.64 -27.46 -1.44
C LEU A 42 -7.33 -26.66 -1.36
N ALA A 43 -6.25 -27.26 -0.86
CA ALA A 43 -4.92 -26.68 -0.91
C ALA A 43 -4.41 -26.54 -2.35
N GLY A 44 -4.73 -27.51 -3.22
CA GLY A 44 -4.49 -27.40 -4.67
C GLY A 44 -5.19 -26.19 -5.27
N TYR A 45 -6.46 -25.97 -4.93
CA TYR A 45 -7.21 -24.78 -5.36
C TYR A 45 -6.59 -23.49 -4.84
N GLN A 46 -6.24 -23.42 -3.55
CA GLN A 46 -5.60 -22.25 -2.96
C GLN A 46 -4.26 -21.94 -3.65
N ARG A 47 -3.42 -22.95 -3.91
CA ARG A 47 -2.14 -22.78 -4.63
C ARG A 47 -2.33 -22.25 -6.05
N ILE A 48 -3.33 -22.74 -6.78
CA ILE A 48 -3.66 -22.24 -8.13
C ILE A 48 -4.10 -20.77 -8.05
N LEU A 49 -4.95 -20.43 -7.08
CA LEU A 49 -5.50 -19.09 -6.89
C LEU A 49 -4.47 -18.09 -6.33
N ALA A 50 -3.46 -18.56 -5.60
CA ALA A 50 -2.33 -17.75 -5.14
C ALA A 50 -1.28 -17.52 -6.25
N ASP A 51 -1.19 -18.42 -7.24
CA ASP A 51 -0.22 -18.30 -8.33
C ASP A 51 -0.78 -17.54 -9.54
N ASN A 52 -0.38 -16.26 -9.68
CA ASN A 52 -0.74 -15.41 -10.81
C ASN A 52 -0.38 -15.98 -12.18
N ARG A 53 0.60 -16.88 -12.28
CA ARG A 53 0.96 -17.56 -13.56
C ARG A 53 -0.13 -18.53 -14.00
N GLN A 54 -0.99 -18.97 -13.08
CA GLN A 54 -2.10 -19.88 -13.32
C GLN A 54 -3.44 -19.16 -13.45
N ARG A 55 -3.44 -17.83 -13.66
CA ARG A 55 -4.66 -17.00 -13.74
C ARG A 55 -5.72 -17.50 -14.72
N GLN A 56 -5.31 -18.14 -15.81
CA GLN A 56 -6.25 -18.73 -16.78
C GLN A 56 -7.12 -19.84 -16.18
N GLN A 57 -6.67 -20.47 -15.09
CA GLN A 57 -7.39 -21.52 -14.37
C GLN A 57 -8.33 -20.95 -13.28
N TRP A 58 -8.17 -19.69 -12.87
CA TRP A 58 -8.92 -19.11 -11.76
C TRP A 58 -10.43 -19.14 -11.96
N PRO A 59 -11.01 -18.78 -13.13
CA PRO A 59 -12.46 -18.86 -13.33
C PRO A 59 -13.01 -20.27 -13.10
N ALA A 60 -12.27 -21.30 -13.54
CA ALA A 60 -12.66 -22.70 -13.35
C ALA A 60 -12.60 -23.11 -11.87
N VAL A 61 -11.52 -22.78 -11.16
CA VAL A 61 -11.41 -23.07 -9.71
C VAL A 61 -12.47 -22.31 -8.91
N HIS A 62 -12.76 -21.07 -9.27
CA HIS A 62 -13.80 -20.27 -8.66
C HIS A 62 -15.21 -20.83 -8.85
N LYS A 63 -15.50 -21.33 -10.05
CA LYS A 63 -16.75 -22.04 -10.32
C LYS A 63 -16.85 -23.32 -9.48
N LYS A 64 -15.75 -24.06 -9.35
CA LYS A 64 -15.67 -25.25 -8.47
C LYS A 64 -15.97 -24.91 -7.00
N LEU A 65 -15.36 -23.84 -6.47
CA LEU A 65 -15.64 -23.35 -5.10
C LEU A 65 -17.10 -22.89 -4.94
N GLU A 66 -17.67 -22.22 -5.94
CA GLU A 66 -19.09 -21.83 -5.93
C GLU A 66 -20.01 -23.06 -5.91
N THR A 67 -19.72 -24.07 -6.72
CA THR A 67 -20.46 -25.35 -6.72
C THR A 67 -20.37 -26.03 -5.36
N LEU A 68 -19.18 -26.12 -4.76
CA LEU A 68 -18.99 -26.66 -3.40
C LEU A 68 -19.80 -25.86 -2.36
N PHE A 69 -19.79 -24.53 -2.45
CA PHE A 69 -20.55 -23.69 -1.53
C PHE A 69 -22.06 -23.92 -1.69
N LYS A 70 -22.58 -23.90 -2.93
CA LYS A 70 -23.99 -24.15 -3.21
C LYS A 70 -24.45 -25.53 -2.73
N CYS A 71 -23.63 -26.56 -2.91
CA CYS A 71 -23.94 -27.92 -2.47
C CYS A 71 -23.67 -28.17 -0.98
N GLY A 72 -22.92 -27.31 -0.29
CA GLY A 72 -22.58 -27.47 1.12
C GLY A 72 -23.80 -27.40 2.03
N SER A 73 -23.80 -28.17 3.11
CA SER A 73 -24.88 -28.17 4.11
C SER A 73 -24.70 -27.04 5.10
N TYR A 74 -25.81 -26.47 5.57
CA TYR A 74 -25.77 -25.55 6.71
C TYR A 74 -25.34 -26.31 7.98
N ALA A 75 -24.51 -25.69 8.80
CA ALA A 75 -24.17 -26.15 10.14
C ALA A 75 -23.75 -24.96 11.00
N ALA A 76 -24.29 -24.87 12.21
CA ALA A 76 -23.78 -23.96 13.24
C ALA A 76 -22.37 -24.41 13.65
N VAL A 77 -21.49 -23.45 13.89
CA VAL A 77 -20.09 -23.70 14.25
C VAL A 77 -19.87 -23.30 15.70
N ASP A 78 -19.18 -24.15 16.45
CA ASP A 78 -18.88 -23.94 17.87
C ASP A 78 -17.39 -24.19 18.15
N GLY A 79 -16.80 -23.31 18.95
CA GLY A 79 -15.39 -23.37 19.34
C GLY A 79 -14.41 -22.92 18.26
N PRO A 80 -13.11 -23.16 18.46
CA PRO A 80 -12.05 -22.64 17.61
C PRO A 80 -11.92 -23.41 16.30
N MET A 81 -11.53 -22.68 15.25
CA MET A 81 -11.30 -23.20 13.91
C MET A 81 -10.01 -22.64 13.34
N VAL A 82 -9.21 -23.48 12.68
CA VAL A 82 -8.07 -23.06 11.85
C VAL A 82 -8.61 -22.47 10.56
N GLY A 83 -8.16 -21.28 10.19
CA GLY A 83 -8.62 -20.61 8.97
C GLY A 83 -7.52 -20.29 7.99
N ILE A 84 -7.87 -20.29 6.70
CA ILE A 84 -7.03 -19.78 5.62
C ILE A 84 -7.90 -19.16 4.51
N PRO A 85 -7.55 -17.97 3.99
CA PRO A 85 -8.23 -17.46 2.81
C PRO A 85 -7.83 -18.31 1.59
N VAL A 86 -8.81 -18.70 0.78
CA VAL A 86 -8.58 -19.46 -0.45
C VAL A 86 -8.46 -18.51 -1.64
N SER A 87 -9.28 -17.47 -1.64
CA SER A 87 -9.19 -16.38 -2.60
C SER A 87 -9.93 -15.16 -2.11
N ILE A 88 -9.45 -13.99 -2.50
CA ILE A 88 -10.15 -12.72 -2.35
C ILE A 88 -10.18 -12.08 -3.72
N ARG A 89 -11.31 -11.48 -4.07
CA ARG A 89 -11.60 -10.80 -5.32
C ARG A 89 -11.92 -9.34 -5.02
N ASP A 90 -11.52 -8.46 -5.93
CA ASP A 90 -12.06 -7.12 -5.96
C ASP A 90 -13.53 -7.21 -6.36
N SER A 91 -14.44 -6.82 -5.46
CA SER A 91 -15.80 -6.55 -5.90
C SER A 91 -15.78 -5.40 -6.91
N ASP A 92 -16.91 -5.24 -7.60
CA ASP A 92 -17.31 -4.10 -8.42
C ASP A 92 -17.39 -2.76 -7.64
N TYR A 93 -16.42 -2.49 -6.75
CA TYR A 93 -16.23 -1.27 -5.95
C TYR A 93 -16.35 0.00 -6.81
N PHE A 94 -15.90 -0.08 -8.06
CA PHE A 94 -15.90 1.03 -9.01
C PHE A 94 -16.92 0.86 -10.14
N GLN A 95 -17.83 -0.12 -10.14
CA GLN A 95 -18.71 -0.33 -11.29
C GLN A 95 -19.55 0.91 -11.63
N ALA A 96 -20.05 1.63 -10.62
CA ALA A 96 -20.75 2.90 -10.81
C ALA A 96 -19.82 4.02 -11.33
N THR A 97 -18.60 4.10 -10.79
CA THR A 97 -17.55 5.02 -11.25
C THR A 97 -17.12 4.71 -12.70
N VAL A 98 -16.99 3.44 -13.06
CA VAL A 98 -16.62 2.92 -14.39
C VAL A 98 -17.74 3.18 -15.41
N GLN A 99 -19.01 3.03 -15.01
CA GLN A 99 -20.17 3.43 -15.79
C GLN A 99 -20.21 4.95 -16.02
N HIS A 100 -19.85 5.76 -15.01
CA HIS A 100 -19.75 7.22 -15.13
C HIS A 100 -18.64 7.68 -16.10
N PHE A 101 -17.60 6.85 -16.28
CA PHE A 101 -16.53 7.07 -17.26
C PHE A 101 -16.77 6.40 -18.63
N GLY A 102 -17.97 5.85 -18.88
CA GLY A 102 -18.38 5.32 -20.18
C GLY A 102 -17.60 4.10 -20.67
N LYS A 103 -17.04 3.28 -19.77
CA LYS A 103 -16.31 2.06 -20.13
C LYS A 103 -17.12 0.80 -19.77
N GLU A 104 -17.13 -0.19 -20.66
CA GLU A 104 -17.57 -1.54 -20.32
C GLU A 104 -16.62 -2.20 -19.31
N ARG A 105 -17.14 -3.20 -18.58
CA ARG A 105 -16.62 -3.86 -17.36
C ARG A 105 -15.22 -4.52 -17.46
N SER A 106 -14.42 -4.35 -18.53
CA SER A 106 -13.28 -5.26 -18.82
C SER A 106 -11.84 -4.71 -18.81
N LYS A 107 -11.56 -3.51 -18.28
CA LYS A 107 -10.14 -3.06 -18.12
C LYS A 107 -9.73 -2.56 -16.74
N ILE A 108 -10.69 -2.16 -15.90
CA ILE A 108 -10.43 -1.65 -14.55
C ILE A 108 -10.77 -2.71 -13.49
N ALA A 109 -11.78 -3.56 -13.74
CA ALA A 109 -12.11 -4.71 -12.87
C ALA A 109 -11.21 -5.93 -13.11
N SER A 110 -10.36 -5.93 -14.15
CA SER A 110 -9.38 -7.00 -14.41
C SER A 110 -8.09 -6.85 -13.60
N ILE A 111 -7.98 -5.82 -12.76
CA ILE A 111 -6.83 -5.58 -11.90
C ILE A 111 -7.37 -5.63 -10.48
N GLU A 112 -7.37 -6.85 -9.96
CA GLU A 112 -7.67 -7.25 -8.60
C GLU A 112 -6.64 -6.65 -7.63
N TRP A 113 -6.48 -5.33 -7.57
CA TRP A 113 -5.39 -4.68 -6.81
C TRP A 113 -5.58 -4.82 -5.31
N MET A 114 -6.81 -4.72 -4.81
CA MET A 114 -7.11 -4.88 -3.38
C MET A 114 -7.02 -6.36 -3.00
N ALA A 115 -7.52 -7.25 -3.85
CA ALA A 115 -7.36 -8.69 -3.77
C ALA A 115 -5.89 -9.12 -3.88
N THR A 116 -5.07 -8.49 -4.72
CA THR A 116 -3.63 -8.78 -4.87
C THR A 116 -2.86 -8.26 -3.67
N ALA A 117 -3.10 -7.02 -3.23
CA ALA A 117 -2.49 -6.45 -2.03
C ALA A 117 -2.88 -7.26 -0.78
N TRP A 118 -4.16 -7.63 -0.66
CA TRP A 118 -4.66 -8.44 0.44
C TRP A 118 -4.14 -9.88 0.39
N ASN A 119 -4.12 -10.53 -0.78
CA ASN A 119 -3.52 -11.87 -0.96
C ASN A 119 -2.01 -11.84 -0.64
N MET A 120 -1.29 -10.78 -1.04
CA MET A 120 0.13 -10.57 -0.71
C MET A 120 0.37 -10.32 0.80
N THR A 121 -0.58 -9.72 1.52
CA THR A 121 -0.48 -9.49 2.98
C THR A 121 -1.07 -10.62 3.84
N PHE A 122 -2.04 -11.40 3.36
CA PHE A 122 -2.82 -12.35 4.16
C PHE A 122 -2.92 -13.79 3.61
N ALA A 123 -2.85 -14.02 2.29
CA ALA A 123 -3.20 -15.32 1.72
C ALA A 123 -2.10 -16.40 1.82
N ASP A 124 -0.84 -16.01 1.81
CA ASP A 124 0.31 -16.93 1.97
C ASP A 124 1.14 -16.66 3.24
N THR A 125 0.72 -15.71 4.08
CA THR A 125 1.51 -15.25 5.24
C THR A 125 1.17 -15.96 6.55
N GLY A 126 0.00 -16.61 6.62
CA GLY A 126 -0.53 -17.16 7.86
C GLY A 126 -0.84 -16.08 8.92
N LEU A 127 -1.04 -14.82 8.51
CA LEU A 127 -1.34 -13.72 9.43
C LEU A 127 -2.70 -13.89 10.12
N TRP A 128 -3.73 -14.27 9.37
CA TRP A 128 -5.02 -14.69 9.91
C TRP A 128 -5.05 -16.22 10.03
N MET A 129 -5.27 -16.72 11.25
CA MET A 129 -5.17 -18.15 11.59
C MET A 129 -6.53 -18.80 11.88
N GLY A 130 -7.62 -18.12 11.53
CA GLY A 130 -8.98 -18.60 11.77
C GLY A 130 -9.75 -17.75 12.78
N LYS A 131 -10.78 -18.35 13.37
CA LYS A 131 -11.72 -17.70 14.29
C LYS A 131 -12.20 -18.70 15.33
N THR A 132 -12.76 -18.20 16.41
CA THR A 132 -13.53 -19.01 17.37
C THR A 132 -14.96 -18.50 17.48
N PHE A 133 -15.86 -19.39 17.89
CA PHE A 133 -17.27 -19.15 18.08
C PHE A 133 -17.61 -19.50 19.54
N GLU A 134 -17.93 -18.47 20.31
CA GLU A 134 -18.12 -18.55 21.76
C GLU A 134 -19.61 -18.37 22.09
N PRO A 135 -20.14 -19.11 23.08
CA PRO A 135 -21.47 -18.87 23.59
C PRO A 135 -21.65 -17.40 23.97
N VAL A 136 -22.83 -16.86 23.68
CA VAL A 136 -23.19 -15.48 23.98
C VAL A 136 -24.58 -15.45 24.62
N SER A 137 -24.73 -14.71 25.72
CA SER A 137 -26.01 -14.58 26.38
C SER A 137 -26.99 -13.77 25.53
N LYS A 138 -28.30 -13.93 25.80
CA LYS A 138 -29.34 -13.18 25.09
C LYS A 138 -29.19 -11.68 25.32
N GLU A 139 -28.80 -11.30 26.53
CA GLU A 139 -28.61 -9.91 26.96
C GLU A 139 -27.44 -9.26 26.20
N VAL A 140 -26.32 -9.96 26.04
CA VAL A 140 -25.18 -9.46 25.25
C VAL A 140 -25.54 -9.38 23.77
N ALA A 141 -26.21 -10.39 23.21
CA ALA A 141 -26.68 -10.35 21.83
C ALA A 141 -27.65 -9.18 21.58
N ALA A 142 -28.57 -8.92 22.51
CA ALA A 142 -29.46 -7.77 22.48
C ALA A 142 -28.66 -6.46 22.50
N ASP A 143 -27.70 -6.33 23.43
CA ASP A 143 -26.85 -5.14 23.49
C ASP A 143 -26.10 -4.92 22.16
N LYS A 144 -25.36 -5.91 21.67
CA LYS A 144 -24.51 -5.77 20.48
C LYS A 144 -25.29 -5.47 19.20
N THR A 145 -26.55 -5.87 19.12
CA THR A 145 -27.42 -5.61 17.96
C THR A 145 -28.31 -4.39 18.11
N GLY A 146 -28.26 -3.68 19.24
CA GLY A 146 -29.20 -2.59 19.51
C GLY A 146 -30.64 -3.08 19.74
N ASN A 147 -30.79 -4.33 20.20
CA ASN A 147 -32.05 -5.03 20.42
C ASN A 147 -32.86 -5.21 19.13
N ASP A 148 -32.17 -5.58 18.04
CA ASP A 148 -32.81 -5.83 16.76
C ASP A 148 -33.86 -6.95 16.87
N ALA A 149 -35.10 -6.63 16.50
CA ALA A 149 -36.24 -7.52 16.70
C ALA A 149 -36.13 -8.83 15.91
N GLU A 150 -35.53 -8.81 14.71
CA GLU A 150 -35.38 -10.00 13.86
C GLU A 150 -34.30 -10.93 14.41
N ILE A 151 -33.15 -10.39 14.82
CA ILE A 151 -32.11 -11.17 15.50
C ILE A 151 -32.63 -11.72 16.82
N MET A 152 -33.38 -10.93 17.60
CA MET A 152 -33.86 -11.37 18.91
C MET A 152 -34.99 -12.39 18.84
N ALA A 153 -35.79 -12.36 17.78
CA ALA A 153 -36.77 -13.41 17.49
C ALA A 153 -36.09 -14.74 17.09
N ARG A 154 -34.88 -14.68 16.52
CA ARG A 154 -34.11 -15.85 16.07
C ARG A 154 -33.01 -16.29 17.04
N TYR A 155 -32.82 -15.57 18.14
CA TYR A 155 -31.80 -15.91 19.11
C TYR A 155 -32.03 -17.32 19.66
N ASP A 156 -30.96 -18.11 19.58
CA ASP A 156 -30.91 -19.47 20.12
C ASP A 156 -29.55 -19.65 20.81
N PRO A 157 -29.50 -19.95 22.12
CA PRO A 157 -28.23 -20.13 22.83
C PRO A 157 -27.40 -21.31 22.28
N GLN A 158 -28.00 -22.26 21.56
CA GLN A 158 -27.25 -23.38 20.97
C GLN A 158 -26.55 -23.04 19.67
N SER A 159 -27.01 -22.02 18.94
CA SER A 159 -26.48 -21.68 17.60
C SER A 159 -26.04 -20.22 17.45
N THR A 160 -26.46 -19.31 18.32
CA THR A 160 -26.01 -17.91 18.33
C THR A 160 -24.68 -17.81 19.06
N ARG A 161 -23.69 -17.20 18.42
CA ARG A 161 -22.33 -17.09 18.94
C ARG A 161 -21.81 -15.67 18.78
N ILE A 162 -20.94 -15.26 19.69
CA ILE A 162 -20.02 -14.15 19.44
C ILE A 162 -18.68 -14.76 19.06
N GLY A 163 -18.02 -14.21 18.06
CA GLY A 163 -16.77 -14.76 17.58
C GLY A 163 -15.68 -13.72 17.48
N ARG A 164 -14.44 -14.21 17.50
CA ARG A 164 -13.21 -13.41 17.37
C ARG A 164 -12.25 -14.10 16.42
N ASN A 165 -11.51 -13.29 15.67
CA ASN A 165 -10.49 -13.73 14.73
C ASN A 165 -9.17 -14.00 15.46
N PHE A 166 -8.36 -14.91 14.91
CA PHE A 166 -7.03 -15.27 15.36
C PHE A 166 -5.97 -14.67 14.44
N PHE A 167 -4.97 -14.04 15.04
CA PHE A 167 -3.87 -13.40 14.34
C PHE A 167 -2.52 -13.89 14.84
N ARG A 168 -1.62 -14.21 13.92
CA ARG A 168 -0.28 -14.73 14.17
C ARG A 168 0.76 -13.75 13.66
N GLN A 169 1.84 -13.58 14.42
CA GLN A 169 3.00 -12.86 13.92
C GLN A 169 3.66 -13.63 12.77
N PRO A 170 3.85 -13.03 11.59
CA PRO A 170 4.53 -13.69 10.47
C PRO A 170 5.96 -14.15 10.85
N PRO A 171 6.51 -15.21 10.24
CA PRO A 171 7.78 -15.82 10.68
C PRO A 171 8.98 -14.93 10.42
N GLN A 172 8.91 -14.22 9.30
CA GLN A 172 9.87 -13.24 8.81
C GLN A 172 9.02 -12.14 8.17
N PRO A 173 8.39 -11.29 9.00
CA PRO A 173 7.51 -10.28 8.46
C PRO A 173 8.32 -9.36 7.55
N GLY A 174 7.97 -9.29 6.27
CA GLY A 174 8.40 -8.16 5.43
C GLY A 174 7.90 -6.85 6.05
N LEU A 175 8.44 -5.70 5.64
CA LEU A 175 8.11 -4.38 6.25
C LEU A 175 6.59 -4.11 6.39
N LEU A 176 5.78 -4.47 5.38
CA LEU A 176 4.31 -4.37 5.41
C LEU A 176 3.65 -5.35 6.39
N GLN A 177 4.23 -6.53 6.56
CA GLN A 177 3.73 -7.61 7.43
C GLN A 177 4.16 -7.41 8.89
N GLY A 178 5.30 -6.73 9.13
CA GLY A 178 5.82 -6.42 10.47
C GLY A 178 5.10 -5.26 11.13
N LEU A 179 4.54 -4.37 10.31
CA LEU A 179 3.65 -3.30 10.74
C LEU A 179 2.18 -3.76 10.82
N GLY A 180 1.83 -4.89 10.19
CA GLY A 180 0.47 -5.44 10.16
C GLY A 180 -0.12 -5.60 11.56
N LEU A 181 0.46 -6.44 12.42
CA LEU A 181 -0.09 -6.64 13.77
C LEU A 181 -0.03 -5.38 14.66
N PRO A 182 1.07 -4.61 14.72
CA PRO A 182 1.11 -3.36 15.49
C PRO A 182 0.11 -2.27 15.04
N VAL A 183 -0.23 -2.20 13.75
CA VAL A 183 -1.26 -1.27 13.23
C VAL A 183 -2.67 -1.83 13.41
N LEU A 184 -2.86 -3.13 13.17
CA LEU A 184 -4.14 -3.82 13.36
C LEU A 184 -4.55 -3.88 14.83
N THR A 185 -3.58 -3.95 15.76
CA THR A 185 -3.85 -4.05 17.21
C THR A 185 -4.69 -2.90 17.75
N PRO A 186 -4.31 -1.62 17.59
CA PRO A 186 -5.15 -0.50 18.01
C PRO A 186 -6.40 -0.37 17.11
N MET A 187 -6.29 -0.60 15.80
CA MET A 187 -7.40 -0.41 14.86
C MET A 187 -8.54 -1.41 15.09
N TRP A 188 -8.23 -2.68 15.38
CA TRP A 188 -9.19 -3.78 15.56
C TRP A 188 -9.34 -4.21 17.01
N ASN A 189 -8.79 -3.41 17.95
CA ASN A 189 -8.76 -3.68 19.38
C ASN A 189 -8.30 -5.11 19.70
N LEU A 190 -7.21 -5.56 19.06
CA LEU A 190 -6.68 -6.89 19.27
C LEU A 190 -6.17 -7.03 20.72
N LYS A 191 -6.46 -8.17 21.33
CA LYS A 191 -5.98 -8.57 22.65
C LYS A 191 -5.03 -9.76 22.52
N PRO A 192 -4.11 -9.96 23.48
CA PRO A 192 -3.36 -11.20 23.58
C PRO A 192 -4.29 -12.40 23.65
N ARG A 193 -3.80 -13.57 23.23
CA ARG A 193 -4.48 -14.84 23.46
C ARG A 193 -4.94 -14.97 24.93
N PRO A 194 -6.21 -15.35 25.17
CA PRO A 194 -6.68 -15.70 26.51
C PRO A 194 -5.95 -16.92 27.06
N ALA A 195 -5.56 -16.88 28.33
CA ALA A 195 -4.89 -17.99 29.01
C ALA A 195 -5.84 -18.79 29.91
N SER A 196 -6.96 -18.18 30.32
CA SER A 196 -7.93 -18.81 31.22
C SER A 196 -9.39 -18.47 30.85
N PRO A 197 -10.36 -19.32 31.26
CA PRO A 197 -11.79 -19.00 31.15
C PRO A 197 -12.22 -17.69 31.84
N ALA A 198 -11.44 -17.20 32.80
CA ALA A 198 -11.73 -15.95 33.50
C ALA A 198 -11.35 -14.71 32.68
N ASP A 199 -10.51 -14.86 31.66
CA ASP A 199 -10.13 -13.78 30.76
C ASP A 199 -11.30 -13.56 29.80
N ASN A 200 -12.25 -12.67 30.07
CA ASN A 200 -13.33 -12.38 29.11
C ASN A 200 -13.07 -11.07 28.35
N PRO A 201 -12.26 -11.08 27.27
CA PRO A 201 -11.89 -9.86 26.57
C PRO A 201 -12.98 -9.29 25.65
N PHE A 202 -14.01 -10.06 25.29
CA PHE A 202 -14.92 -9.74 24.17
C PHE A 202 -16.39 -10.11 24.38
N ASP A 203 -16.85 -10.17 25.64
CA ASP A 203 -18.25 -10.42 26.02
C ASP A 203 -18.81 -11.81 25.65
N GLY A 204 -17.94 -12.77 25.34
CA GLY A 204 -18.27 -14.18 25.10
C GLY A 204 -17.96 -15.08 26.31
N GLU A 205 -18.40 -16.34 26.27
CA GLU A 205 -18.03 -17.34 27.28
C GLU A 205 -16.82 -18.17 26.82
N LEU A 206 -15.67 -18.00 27.47
CA LEU A 206 -14.48 -18.81 27.22
C LEU A 206 -14.60 -20.18 27.87
N LEU A 207 -14.94 -21.19 27.09
CA LEU A 207 -14.99 -22.58 27.58
C LEU A 207 -13.58 -23.18 27.67
N ALA A 208 -13.27 -23.83 28.80
CA ALA A 208 -11.97 -24.49 29.01
C ALA A 208 -11.66 -25.53 27.91
N GLY A 209 -12.67 -26.27 27.44
CA GLY A 209 -12.53 -27.22 26.34
C GLY A 209 -12.17 -26.55 25.00
N ASN A 210 -12.68 -25.34 24.75
CA ASN A 210 -12.34 -24.57 23.55
C ASN A 210 -10.91 -24.02 23.63
N LEU A 211 -10.50 -23.48 24.78
CA LEU A 211 -9.12 -23.04 25.00
C LEU A 211 -8.11 -24.20 24.84
N ALA A 212 -8.47 -25.40 25.30
CA ALA A 212 -7.63 -26.60 25.11
C ALA A 212 -7.48 -26.97 23.62
N ARG A 213 -8.48 -26.68 22.77
CA ARG A 213 -8.40 -26.89 21.32
C ARG A 213 -7.65 -25.76 20.60
N GLU A 214 -7.74 -24.52 21.10
CA GLU A 214 -7.02 -23.36 20.57
C GLU A 214 -5.50 -23.53 20.59
N ILE A 215 -4.96 -24.38 21.48
CA ILE A 215 -3.52 -24.65 21.57
C ILE A 215 -2.94 -25.17 20.24
N ASN A 216 -3.75 -25.87 19.45
CA ASN A 216 -3.33 -26.42 18.15
C ASN A 216 -3.25 -25.36 17.04
N ILE A 217 -3.64 -24.12 17.30
CA ILE A 217 -3.66 -23.02 16.33
C ILE A 217 -2.54 -22.05 16.69
N PRO A 218 -1.51 -21.82 15.87
CA PRO A 218 -0.39 -20.97 16.23
C PRO A 218 -0.73 -19.47 16.06
N TYR A 219 -1.49 -18.89 16.99
CA TYR A 219 -1.83 -17.45 17.00
C TYR A 219 -1.34 -16.77 18.29
N SER A 220 -1.15 -15.44 18.26
CA SER A 220 -0.71 -14.67 19.42
C SER A 220 -1.69 -13.56 19.83
N MET A 221 -2.45 -13.02 18.89
CA MET A 221 -3.43 -11.95 19.12
C MET A 221 -4.82 -12.36 18.61
N THR A 222 -5.86 -11.79 19.18
CA THR A 222 -7.25 -12.07 18.83
C THR A 222 -8.12 -10.82 18.90
N GLY A 223 -9.16 -10.72 18.06
CA GLY A 223 -10.06 -9.57 18.03
C GLY A 223 -10.88 -9.52 16.74
N GLY A 224 -11.34 -8.35 16.32
CA GLY A 224 -12.22 -8.21 15.15
C GLY A 224 -13.50 -9.05 15.33
N ILE A 225 -14.34 -8.62 16.27
CA ILE A 225 -15.48 -9.42 16.74
C ILE A 225 -16.65 -9.42 15.74
N PHE A 226 -17.42 -10.50 15.76
CA PHE A 226 -18.62 -10.68 14.96
C PHE A 226 -19.71 -11.40 15.75
N LEU A 227 -20.96 -11.21 15.34
CA LEU A 227 -22.06 -12.06 15.80
C LEU A 227 -22.37 -13.09 14.72
N ALA A 228 -22.43 -14.36 15.13
CA ALA A 228 -22.77 -15.46 14.26
C ALA A 228 -24.12 -16.07 14.62
N ALA A 229 -24.94 -16.30 13.60
CA ALA A 229 -26.26 -16.91 13.76
C ALA A 229 -26.70 -17.65 12.49
N PRO A 230 -27.64 -18.60 12.60
CA PRO A 230 -28.28 -19.21 11.44
C PRO A 230 -29.01 -18.15 10.61
N GLY A 231 -28.89 -18.23 9.29
CA GLY A 231 -29.53 -17.26 8.39
C GLY A 231 -29.65 -17.74 6.95
N ARG A 232 -30.17 -16.85 6.10
CA ARG A 232 -30.23 -17.03 4.66
C ARG A 232 -29.21 -16.12 3.99
N SER A 233 -28.54 -16.65 2.97
CA SER A 233 -27.50 -15.91 2.27
C SER A 233 -27.99 -14.54 1.79
N VAL A 234 -27.24 -13.49 2.10
CA VAL A 234 -27.52 -12.12 1.64
C VAL A 234 -27.06 -11.87 0.20
N VAL A 235 -26.33 -12.83 -0.40
CA VAL A 235 -25.87 -12.79 -1.79
C VAL A 235 -27.04 -13.19 -2.70
N PRO A 236 -27.52 -12.32 -3.62
CA PRO A 236 -28.68 -12.61 -4.47
C PRO A 236 -28.55 -13.91 -5.27
N GLU A 237 -27.35 -14.22 -5.76
CA GLU A 237 -27.04 -15.42 -6.54
C GLU A 237 -27.14 -16.74 -5.75
N MET A 238 -27.26 -16.65 -4.42
CA MET A 238 -27.46 -17.81 -3.55
C MET A 238 -28.94 -18.14 -3.29
N HIS A 239 -29.87 -17.35 -3.82
CA HIS A 239 -31.32 -17.58 -3.75
C HIS A 239 -31.87 -17.89 -2.34
N GLY A 240 -31.28 -17.26 -1.32
CA GLY A 240 -31.69 -17.45 0.08
C GLY A 240 -31.24 -18.79 0.68
N LYS A 241 -30.17 -19.40 0.16
CA LYS A 241 -29.53 -20.60 0.72
C LYS A 241 -29.29 -20.46 2.22
N GLU A 242 -29.56 -21.52 2.97
CA GLU A 242 -29.25 -21.57 4.40
C GLU A 242 -27.74 -21.60 4.63
N VAL A 243 -27.27 -20.71 5.50
CA VAL A 243 -25.85 -20.49 5.81
C VAL A 243 -25.71 -20.12 7.29
N TYR A 244 -24.53 -20.31 7.84
CA TYR A 244 -24.17 -19.71 9.12
C TYR A 244 -23.53 -18.36 8.87
N GLN A 245 -24.23 -17.28 9.24
CA GLN A 245 -23.81 -15.91 8.91
C GLN A 245 -22.99 -15.33 10.04
N LEU A 246 -21.88 -14.68 9.72
CA LEU A 246 -21.01 -13.96 10.65
C LEU A 246 -21.11 -12.48 10.29
N ASN A 247 -21.89 -11.72 11.06
CA ASN A 247 -22.11 -10.30 10.81
C ASN A 247 -21.20 -9.45 11.69
N TYR A 248 -20.27 -8.75 11.04
CA TYR A 248 -19.33 -7.83 11.68
C TYR A 248 -19.89 -6.42 11.79
N ARG A 249 -20.94 -6.11 11.03
CA ARG A 249 -21.35 -4.73 10.72
C ARG A 249 -22.10 -4.04 11.86
N TRP A 250 -22.52 -4.78 12.88
CA TRP A 250 -23.26 -4.24 14.02
C TRP A 250 -22.49 -3.10 14.69
N PRO A 251 -23.05 -1.88 14.80
CA PRO A 251 -22.31 -0.72 15.28
C PRO A 251 -21.71 -0.91 16.69
N ARG A 252 -22.41 -1.61 17.59
CA ARG A 252 -21.97 -1.87 18.97
C ARG A 252 -20.91 -2.96 19.09
N LEU A 253 -20.56 -3.64 18.00
CA LEU A 253 -19.34 -4.44 17.90
C LEU A 253 -18.09 -3.57 17.67
N ASN A 254 -18.26 -2.26 17.42
CA ASN A 254 -17.21 -1.33 17.05
C ASN A 254 -16.34 -1.81 15.87
N PRO A 255 -16.94 -2.23 14.74
CA PRO A 255 -16.17 -2.70 13.60
C PRO A 255 -15.33 -1.58 13.00
N ALA A 256 -14.07 -1.87 12.73
CA ALA A 256 -13.20 -1.02 11.92
C ALA A 256 -13.26 -1.45 10.45
N TYR A 257 -13.00 -0.53 9.53
CA TYR A 257 -12.87 -0.88 8.11
C TYR A 257 -11.79 -1.96 7.91
N PRO A 258 -12.01 -3.00 7.07
CA PRO A 258 -13.19 -3.23 6.22
C PRO A 258 -14.35 -4.01 6.87
N MET A 259 -14.25 -4.41 8.14
CA MET A 259 -15.28 -5.19 8.85
C MET A 259 -16.65 -4.51 8.90
N THR A 260 -16.71 -3.18 8.80
CA THR A 260 -17.95 -2.40 8.65
C THR A 260 -18.79 -2.79 7.41
N ARG A 261 -18.19 -3.49 6.45
CA ARG A 261 -18.83 -3.96 5.21
C ARG A 261 -19.06 -5.47 5.21
N LEU A 262 -18.50 -6.18 6.17
CA LEU A 262 -18.31 -7.63 6.08
C LEU A 262 -19.47 -8.41 6.68
N ILE A 263 -20.00 -9.32 5.89
CA ILE A 263 -20.77 -10.47 6.37
C ILE A 263 -20.09 -11.70 5.79
N ASP A 264 -19.62 -12.63 6.62
CA ASP A 264 -19.18 -13.92 6.11
C ASP A 264 -20.33 -14.91 6.16
N GLU A 265 -20.30 -15.92 5.29
CA GLU A 265 -21.30 -16.98 5.28
C GLU A 265 -20.61 -18.33 5.16
N LEU A 266 -20.95 -19.27 6.03
CA LEU A 266 -20.33 -20.58 6.12
C LEU A 266 -21.29 -21.71 5.75
N VAL A 267 -20.75 -22.73 5.10
CA VAL A 267 -21.36 -24.05 4.88
C VAL A 267 -20.36 -25.15 5.19
N ARG A 268 -20.83 -26.31 5.63
CA ARG A 268 -20.02 -27.51 5.82
C ARG A 268 -19.94 -28.30 4.52
N ILE A 269 -18.72 -28.68 4.12
CA ILE A 269 -18.45 -29.42 2.88
C ILE A 269 -17.80 -30.79 3.13
N ALA A 270 -17.14 -30.98 4.26
CA ALA A 270 -16.62 -32.27 4.70
C ALA A 270 -16.55 -32.35 6.24
N ASP A 271 -16.11 -33.49 6.77
CA ASP A 271 -15.85 -33.62 8.20
C ASP A 271 -14.74 -32.67 8.63
N GLY A 272 -15.07 -31.80 9.59
CA GLY A 272 -14.17 -30.78 10.08
C GLY A 272 -13.75 -29.73 9.04
N ILE A 273 -14.44 -29.61 7.89
CA ILE A 273 -14.12 -28.60 6.85
C ILE A 273 -15.37 -27.81 6.47
N TYR A 274 -15.26 -26.49 6.64
CA TYR A 274 -16.27 -25.51 6.29
C TYR A 274 -15.72 -24.57 5.24
N LEU A 275 -16.52 -24.32 4.20
CA LEU A 275 -16.24 -23.35 3.16
C LEU A 275 -17.01 -22.07 3.45
N GLY A 276 -16.28 -20.97 3.57
CA GLY A 276 -16.83 -19.66 3.73
C GLY A 276 -16.80 -18.86 2.44
N GLN A 277 -17.81 -18.03 2.23
CA GLN A 277 -17.73 -16.92 1.29
C GLN A 277 -17.60 -15.58 2.05
N LEU A 278 -16.76 -14.71 1.50
CA LEU A 278 -16.47 -13.39 2.03
C LEU A 278 -17.44 -12.39 1.38
N VAL A 279 -18.45 -11.87 2.08
CA VAL A 279 -19.49 -11.01 1.48
C VAL A 279 -19.32 -9.56 1.90
N PHE A 280 -19.17 -8.65 0.92
CA PHE A 280 -19.04 -7.22 1.18
C PHE A 280 -20.30 -6.47 0.76
N ALA A 281 -20.74 -5.53 1.60
CA ALA A 281 -21.72 -4.52 1.23
C ALA A 281 -21.10 -3.53 0.22
N THR A 282 -21.74 -3.32 -0.94
CA THR A 282 -21.30 -2.33 -1.93
C THR A 282 -21.99 -0.97 -1.78
N ARG A 283 -23.00 -0.85 -0.91
CA ARG A 283 -23.77 0.37 -0.60
C ARG A 283 -24.03 0.48 0.91
N HIS A 284 -24.40 1.67 1.39
CA HIS A 284 -24.79 1.96 2.78
C HIS A 284 -23.82 1.36 3.81
N TYR A 285 -22.58 1.84 3.84
CA TYR A 285 -21.56 1.34 4.77
C TYR A 285 -20.81 2.47 5.44
N SER A 286 -20.29 2.17 6.64
CA SER A 286 -19.47 3.08 7.42
C SER A 286 -17.99 2.82 7.14
N LEU A 287 -17.18 3.88 7.19
CA LEU A 287 -15.71 3.80 7.21
C LEU A 287 -15.17 3.78 8.65
N GLY A 288 -16.06 3.74 9.66
CA GLY A 288 -15.74 3.77 11.09
C GLY A 288 -16.30 5.00 11.79
N SER A 289 -15.92 5.19 13.05
CA SER A 289 -16.25 6.38 13.84
C SER A 289 -14.97 7.05 14.34
N LEU A 290 -14.84 8.36 14.12
CA LEU A 290 -13.72 9.17 14.59
C LEU A 290 -13.96 9.56 16.06
N ARG A 291 -13.12 9.09 16.98
CA ARG A 291 -13.09 9.61 18.35
C ARG A 291 -12.06 10.73 18.43
N LEU A 292 -12.49 11.92 18.82
CA LEU A 292 -11.61 13.07 19.05
C LEU A 292 -10.80 12.81 20.32
N LEU A 293 -9.51 12.48 20.18
CA LEU A 293 -8.61 12.17 21.30
C LEU A 293 -8.48 13.34 22.31
N ALA A 294 -8.73 14.57 21.85
CA ALA A 294 -8.72 15.79 22.67
C ALA A 294 -9.99 16.01 23.50
N SER A 295 -11.05 15.22 23.29
CA SER A 295 -12.32 15.31 24.04
C SER A 295 -12.94 13.92 24.20
N PRO A 296 -12.46 13.12 25.17
CA PRO A 296 -12.95 11.75 25.40
C PRO A 296 -14.44 11.69 25.78
N ASP A 297 -15.04 12.81 26.19
CA ASP A 297 -16.46 12.94 26.54
C ASP A 297 -17.36 13.22 25.33
N MET A 298 -16.80 13.50 24.14
CA MET A 298 -17.57 13.71 22.91
C MET A 298 -17.95 12.38 22.23
N PRO A 299 -19.18 12.24 21.71
CA PRO A 299 -19.58 11.07 20.93
C PRO A 299 -18.72 10.91 19.67
N ALA A 300 -18.35 9.67 19.33
CA ALA A 300 -17.57 9.38 18.14
C ALA A 300 -18.33 9.82 16.86
N ILE A 301 -17.66 10.54 15.95
CA ILE A 301 -18.24 11.03 14.70
C ILE A 301 -18.30 9.90 13.67
N PRO A 302 -19.47 9.42 13.24
CA PRO A 302 -19.57 8.35 12.25
C PRO A 302 -19.16 8.84 10.85
N LEU A 303 -18.25 8.13 10.20
CA LEU A 303 -17.89 8.32 8.79
C LEU A 303 -18.66 7.31 7.94
N GLY A 304 -19.50 7.79 7.01
CA GLY A 304 -20.40 6.94 6.23
C GLY A 304 -21.69 6.58 6.98
N GLU A 305 -22.45 5.65 6.43
CA GLU A 305 -23.74 5.25 7.00
C GLU A 305 -23.55 4.07 7.94
N ALA A 306 -23.94 4.24 9.20
CA ALA A 306 -23.97 3.14 10.16
C ALA A 306 -24.87 2.02 9.63
N TYR A 307 -24.50 0.78 9.90
CA TYR A 307 -25.36 -0.36 9.57
C TYR A 307 -26.69 -0.20 10.30
N ALA A 308 -27.76 0.01 9.53
CA ALA A 308 -29.12 0.07 10.03
C ALA A 308 -29.80 -1.28 9.78
N SER A 309 -30.40 -1.85 10.80
CA SER A 309 -31.31 -2.96 10.56
C SER A 309 -32.55 -2.47 9.81
N ARG A 310 -33.40 -3.37 9.31
CA ARG A 310 -34.57 -3.06 8.49
C ARG A 310 -35.54 -2.03 9.12
N HIS A 311 -35.42 -1.70 10.41
CA HIS A 311 -36.40 -0.89 11.13
C HIS A 311 -35.86 0.38 11.81
N ASP A 312 -34.56 0.65 11.78
CA ASP A 312 -33.99 1.85 12.43
C ASP A 312 -34.03 3.09 11.54
N LYS A 313 -35.06 3.93 11.68
CA LYS A 313 -34.97 5.40 11.48
C LYS A 313 -36.06 6.15 12.28
N PRO A 314 -35.72 6.99 13.29
CA PRO A 314 -36.68 7.87 13.95
C PRO A 314 -36.90 9.24 13.28
N PHE A 315 -36.26 9.59 12.16
CA PHE A 315 -36.35 10.97 11.59
C PHE A 315 -36.41 11.04 10.05
N ASP A 316 -37.31 10.29 9.41
CA ASP A 316 -37.57 10.41 7.96
C ASP A 316 -39.08 10.56 7.66
N LEU A 317 -39.78 11.36 8.46
CA LEU A 317 -41.23 11.60 8.32
C LEU A 317 -41.58 12.29 6.99
N LEU A 318 -40.65 13.05 6.39
CA LEU A 318 -40.87 13.72 5.10
C LEU A 318 -40.65 12.80 3.89
N PHE A 319 -39.78 11.79 3.99
CA PHE A 319 -39.51 10.82 2.91
C PHE A 319 -40.50 9.63 2.90
N LYS A 320 -41.08 9.27 4.06
CA LYS A 320 -42.13 8.23 4.14
C LYS A 320 -43.42 8.60 3.40
N LEU A 321 -43.68 9.88 3.15
CA LEU A 321 -44.87 10.33 2.41
C LEU A 321 -44.78 10.07 0.89
N PHE A 322 -43.59 9.79 0.35
CA PHE A 322 -43.41 9.64 -1.11
C PHE A 322 -42.69 8.35 -1.55
N SER A 323 -42.25 7.52 -0.60
CA SER A 323 -41.62 6.23 -0.92
C SER A 323 -42.24 5.14 -0.06
N GLY A 324 -43.02 4.26 -0.71
CA GLY A 324 -43.50 3.02 -0.09
C GLY A 324 -42.34 2.19 0.45
N ASP A 325 -42.61 1.43 1.52
CA ASP A 325 -41.67 0.58 2.26
C ASP A 325 -40.55 0.02 1.37
N ARG A 326 -39.38 0.67 1.41
CA ARG A 326 -38.19 0.20 0.70
C ARG A 326 -37.16 -0.29 1.71
N GLU A 327 -36.93 -1.59 1.64
CA GLU A 327 -35.82 -2.30 2.26
C GLU A 327 -34.48 -1.64 1.90
N VAL A 328 -33.54 -1.54 2.86
CA VAL A 328 -32.22 -0.95 2.62
C VAL A 328 -31.37 -1.91 1.78
N ASP A 329 -31.12 -1.56 0.50
CA ASP A 329 -30.31 -2.37 -0.42
C ASP A 329 -28.81 -2.10 -0.23
N TYR A 330 -28.16 -2.92 0.58
CA TYR A 330 -26.71 -2.89 0.83
C TYR A 330 -25.85 -3.38 -0.37
N GLY A 331 -26.46 -3.95 -1.42
CA GLY A 331 -25.76 -4.43 -2.61
C GLY A 331 -24.68 -5.49 -2.31
N TYR A 332 -24.98 -6.48 -1.48
CA TYR A 332 -24.03 -7.51 -1.07
C TYR A 332 -23.49 -8.33 -2.24
N ARG A 333 -22.18 -8.63 -2.22
CA ARG A 333 -21.52 -9.45 -3.24
C ARG A 333 -20.48 -10.38 -2.62
N ASN A 334 -20.33 -11.56 -3.22
CA ASN A 334 -19.24 -12.47 -2.89
C ASN A 334 -17.91 -11.91 -3.44
N ASN A 335 -16.98 -11.70 -2.52
CA ASN A 335 -15.65 -11.14 -2.71
C ASN A 335 -14.55 -12.19 -2.51
N GLY A 336 -14.85 -13.48 -2.43
CA GLY A 336 -13.85 -14.50 -2.20
C GLY A 336 -14.33 -15.67 -1.37
N TYR A 337 -13.42 -16.61 -1.16
CA TYR A 337 -13.65 -17.81 -0.36
C TYR A 337 -12.55 -17.97 0.69
N PHE A 338 -12.92 -18.55 1.83
CA PHE A 338 -11.99 -18.94 2.88
C PHE A 338 -12.40 -20.30 3.45
N LEU A 339 -11.48 -20.97 4.14
CA LEU A 339 -11.75 -22.23 4.83
C LEU A 339 -11.72 -22.02 6.33
N MET A 340 -12.53 -22.81 7.02
CA MET A 340 -12.50 -23.00 8.46
C MET A 340 -12.45 -24.50 8.72
N MET A 341 -11.45 -24.93 9.49
CA MET A 341 -11.08 -26.34 9.65
C MET A 341 -10.92 -26.69 11.12
N ASP A 342 -11.40 -27.86 11.51
CA ASP A 342 -11.41 -28.30 12.90
C ASP A 342 -9.97 -28.52 13.42
N PRO A 343 -9.54 -27.85 14.51
CA PRO A 343 -8.20 -28.03 15.08
C PRO A 343 -7.94 -29.44 15.63
N ALA A 344 -8.97 -30.29 15.78
CA ALA A 344 -8.79 -31.72 16.04
C ALA A 344 -8.05 -32.44 14.89
N LEU A 345 -8.15 -31.91 13.67
CA LEU A 345 -7.51 -32.41 12.46
C LEU A 345 -6.22 -31.63 12.13
N ALA A 346 -5.63 -30.91 13.09
CA ALA A 346 -4.47 -30.03 12.86
C ALA A 346 -3.30 -30.71 12.14
N ARG A 347 -3.03 -32.01 12.39
CA ARG A 347 -1.98 -32.75 11.68
C ARG A 347 -2.27 -32.93 10.19
N GLU A 348 -3.52 -33.17 9.82
CA GLU A 348 -3.94 -33.29 8.43
C GLU A 348 -3.97 -31.91 7.74
N ILE A 349 -4.41 -30.88 8.46
CA ILE A 349 -4.43 -29.50 7.98
C ILE A 349 -2.99 -29.03 7.65
N TYR A 350 -2.03 -29.31 8.52
CA TYR A 350 -0.64 -28.87 8.39
C TYR A 350 0.27 -29.85 7.62
N ALA A 351 -0.31 -30.85 6.97
CA ALA A 351 0.42 -31.80 6.13
C ALA A 351 1.08 -31.10 4.93
N ASP A 352 2.14 -31.70 4.38
CA ASP A 352 2.94 -31.10 3.29
C ASP A 352 2.15 -30.94 1.98
N ASP A 353 1.16 -31.80 1.73
CA ASP A 353 0.27 -31.75 0.57
C ASP A 353 -0.97 -30.87 0.78
N ALA A 354 -1.27 -30.53 2.03
CA ALA A 354 -2.34 -29.62 2.46
C ALA A 354 -1.82 -28.18 2.65
N PHE A 355 -1.85 -27.64 3.87
CA PHE A 355 -1.50 -26.25 4.20
C PHE A 355 -0.25 -26.15 5.10
N PRO A 356 0.95 -26.54 4.62
CA PRO A 356 2.16 -26.56 5.43
C PRO A 356 2.58 -25.17 5.92
N GLN A 357 2.17 -24.09 5.25
CA GLN A 357 2.42 -22.70 5.65
C GLN A 357 1.76 -22.32 6.99
N LEU A 358 0.70 -23.02 7.38
CA LEU A 358 0.00 -22.77 8.65
C LEU A 358 0.64 -23.49 9.85
N ARG A 359 1.64 -24.34 9.62
CA ARG A 359 2.27 -25.17 10.65
C ARG A 359 2.87 -24.32 11.80
N PRO A 360 2.73 -24.75 13.07
CA PRO A 360 3.43 -24.12 14.19
C PRO A 360 4.95 -24.14 14.03
N ARG A 361 5.61 -23.08 14.49
CA ARG A 361 7.06 -22.92 14.53
C ARG A 361 7.61 -23.14 15.93
N PRO A 362 8.93 -23.36 16.09
CA PRO A 362 9.56 -23.39 17.40
C PRO A 362 9.16 -22.16 18.24
N GLY A 363 8.62 -22.39 19.44
CA GLY A 363 8.17 -21.33 20.35
C GLY A 363 6.69 -20.93 20.21
N GLU A 364 5.98 -21.40 19.19
CA GLU A 364 4.53 -21.18 19.07
C GLU A 364 3.71 -22.30 19.69
N SER A 365 2.46 -22.00 20.04
CA SER A 365 1.50 -23.01 20.48
C SER A 365 1.26 -24.06 19.41
N GLY A 366 1.13 -25.32 19.82
CA GLY A 366 0.90 -26.43 18.92
C GLY A 366 2.21 -27.05 18.43
N TYR A 367 3.37 -26.37 18.57
CA TYR A 367 4.64 -26.92 18.09
C TYR A 367 5.03 -28.20 18.85
N ARG A 368 4.99 -28.16 20.18
CA ARG A 368 5.29 -29.34 21.02
C ARG A 368 4.11 -30.30 21.09
N GLU A 369 2.90 -29.76 21.21
CA GLU A 369 1.66 -30.51 21.35
C GLU A 369 1.39 -31.41 20.14
N LEU A 370 1.73 -30.93 18.93
CA LEU A 370 1.59 -31.72 17.70
C LEU A 370 2.81 -32.62 17.41
N GLY A 371 3.93 -32.43 18.13
CA GLY A 371 5.12 -33.28 18.08
C GLY A 371 6.21 -32.83 17.09
N TYR A 372 6.21 -31.57 16.67
CA TYR A 372 7.20 -31.04 15.72
C TYR A 372 8.60 -30.85 16.33
N ASP A 373 8.71 -30.84 17.65
CA ASP A 373 9.97 -30.84 18.41
C ASP A 373 10.73 -32.18 18.30
N LYS A 374 10.05 -33.24 17.86
CA LYS A 374 10.61 -34.61 17.74
C LYS A 374 11.02 -34.98 16.31
N SER A 375 10.85 -34.07 15.34
CA SER A 375 11.28 -34.25 13.95
C SER A 375 12.54 -33.43 13.66
N PRO A 376 13.62 -34.01 13.11
CA PRO A 376 14.85 -33.25 12.85
C PRO A 376 14.62 -32.19 11.77
N PRO A 377 15.02 -30.92 11.98
CA PRO A 377 14.84 -29.89 10.97
C PRO A 377 15.75 -30.15 9.76
N ALA A 378 15.16 -30.21 8.57
CA ALA A 378 15.90 -30.13 7.32
C ALA A 378 16.58 -28.75 7.24
N ARG A 379 17.90 -28.75 7.43
CA ARG A 379 18.75 -27.56 7.41
C ARG A 379 18.78 -26.99 5.98
N LYS A 380 18.05 -25.90 5.72
CA LYS A 380 18.39 -25.00 4.61
C LYS A 380 19.49 -24.08 5.10
N THR A 381 20.69 -24.30 4.60
CA THR A 381 21.83 -23.39 4.73
C THR A 381 21.46 -22.05 4.12
N ALA A 382 21.36 -21.00 4.95
CA ALA A 382 21.49 -19.63 4.46
C ALA A 382 22.92 -19.47 3.88
N PRO A 383 23.10 -18.78 2.74
CA PRO A 383 24.43 -18.45 2.26
C PRO A 383 25.11 -17.48 3.25
N PRO A 384 26.44 -17.53 3.42
CA PRO A 384 27.16 -16.53 4.19
C PRO A 384 27.03 -15.15 3.53
N SER A 385 26.83 -14.11 4.34
CA SER A 385 26.94 -12.71 3.93
C SER A 385 28.39 -12.38 3.60
N THR A 386 28.80 -12.56 2.35
CA THR A 386 30.04 -12.01 1.81
C THR A 386 29.71 -10.74 1.03
N GLY A 387 29.78 -9.59 1.70
CA GLY A 387 29.50 -8.29 1.09
C GLY A 387 30.45 -7.21 1.59
N ALA A 388 31.75 -7.50 1.61
CA ALA A 388 32.76 -6.46 1.74
C ALA A 388 32.82 -5.70 0.40
N SER A 389 32.62 -4.37 0.42
CA SER A 389 32.83 -3.55 -0.77
C SER A 389 34.27 -3.75 -1.28
N PRO A 390 34.50 -3.87 -2.59
CA PRO A 390 35.84 -4.05 -3.16
C PRO A 390 36.84 -2.96 -2.72
N GLN A 391 36.33 -1.79 -2.32
CA GLN A 391 37.13 -0.63 -1.95
C GLN A 391 37.54 -0.58 -0.47
N TYR A 392 36.82 -1.26 0.44
CA TYR A 392 37.09 -1.25 1.89
C TYR A 392 37.02 -2.66 2.54
N PRO A 393 37.78 -3.66 2.04
CA PRO A 393 37.66 -5.05 2.50
C PRO A 393 38.11 -5.29 3.95
N ALA A 394 38.79 -4.32 4.58
CA ALA A 394 39.34 -4.45 5.93
C ALA A 394 38.37 -4.07 7.06
N ILE A 395 37.21 -3.48 6.75
CA ILE A 395 36.30 -2.94 7.77
C ILE A 395 35.16 -3.92 8.03
N THR A 396 35.13 -4.44 9.25
CA THR A 396 34.10 -5.36 9.73
C THR A 396 33.12 -4.69 10.69
N ASP A 397 33.57 -3.71 11.49
CA ASP A 397 32.71 -2.87 12.31
C ASP A 397 32.44 -1.52 11.63
N TRP A 398 31.26 -1.40 11.05
CA TRP A 398 30.79 -0.18 10.38
C TRP A 398 30.11 0.81 11.33
N VAL A 399 29.93 0.47 12.61
CA VAL A 399 29.34 1.37 13.62
C VAL A 399 30.39 2.33 14.17
N ALA A 400 31.56 1.82 14.60
CA ALA A 400 32.64 2.64 15.17
C ALA A 400 33.99 2.45 14.47
N GLY A 401 34.27 1.27 13.89
CA GLY A 401 35.55 0.96 13.24
C GLY A 401 35.96 1.87 12.08
N TRP A 402 35.04 2.64 11.50
CA TRP A 402 35.37 3.68 10.51
C TRP A 402 36.26 4.80 11.07
N GLN A 403 36.25 5.03 12.39
CA GLN A 403 37.05 6.07 13.05
C GLN A 403 38.56 5.81 12.93
N ASP A 404 38.94 4.54 12.89
CA ASP A 404 40.33 4.10 12.75
C ASP A 404 40.81 4.14 11.29
N HIS A 405 39.90 4.38 10.33
CA HIS A 405 40.21 4.46 8.92
C HIS A 405 40.24 5.93 8.44
N PRO A 406 41.42 6.55 8.21
CA PRO A 406 41.53 8.00 7.99
C PRO A 406 40.62 8.54 6.88
N ALA A 407 40.51 7.82 5.76
CA ALA A 407 39.67 8.24 4.63
C ALA A 407 38.17 8.19 4.94
N LEU A 408 37.70 7.20 5.73
CA LEU A 408 36.29 7.14 6.11
C LEU A 408 36.00 8.12 7.22
N ARG A 409 36.89 8.29 8.19
CA ARG A 409 36.77 9.34 9.21
C ARG A 409 36.62 10.71 8.55
N GLU A 410 37.45 11.04 7.57
CA GLU A 410 37.33 12.28 6.80
C GLU A 410 35.97 12.36 6.10
N LYS A 411 35.60 11.35 5.30
CA LYS A 411 34.31 11.29 4.59
C LYS A 411 33.10 11.44 5.52
N PHE A 412 33.12 10.75 6.65
CA PHE A 412 31.98 10.61 7.55
C PHE A 412 31.78 11.79 8.50
N THR A 413 32.76 12.67 8.64
CA THR A 413 32.71 13.82 9.55
C THR A 413 32.84 15.17 8.85
N THR A 414 33.15 15.20 7.55
CA THR A 414 33.32 16.43 6.79
C THR A 414 32.05 16.79 6.04
N PHE A 415 31.46 17.94 6.38
CA PHE A 415 30.32 18.47 5.65
C PHE A 415 30.74 19.17 4.34
N ILE A 416 29.85 19.11 3.35
CA ILE A 416 29.85 19.93 2.14
C ILE A 416 28.74 20.97 2.30
N LEU A 417 29.12 22.24 2.52
CA LEU A 417 28.17 23.30 2.87
C LEU A 417 28.42 24.59 2.08
N GLU A 418 27.34 25.31 1.83
CA GLU A 418 27.30 26.72 1.46
C GLU A 418 26.67 27.56 2.59
N GLU A 419 26.73 28.88 2.44
CA GLU A 419 26.11 29.79 3.40
C GLU A 419 24.59 29.62 3.39
N SER A 420 23.96 29.56 4.57
CA SER A 420 22.50 29.51 4.64
C SER A 420 21.88 30.75 3.99
N THR A 421 20.76 30.53 3.30
CA THR A 421 19.90 31.62 2.82
C THR A 421 19.28 32.40 3.97
N ARG A 422 19.11 31.80 5.17
CA ARG A 422 18.58 32.47 6.36
C ARG A 422 19.69 32.97 7.28
N LYS A 423 19.72 34.27 7.56
CA LYS A 423 20.74 34.87 8.44
C LYS A 423 20.66 34.40 9.89
N ALA A 424 19.48 33.99 10.35
CA ALA A 424 19.27 33.51 11.71
C ALA A 424 19.80 32.08 11.94
N ASP A 425 20.18 31.37 10.87
CA ASP A 425 20.77 30.04 11.00
C ASP A 425 22.19 30.14 11.55
N GLY A 426 22.49 29.43 12.64
CA GLY A 426 23.87 29.30 13.15
C GLY A 426 24.72 28.34 12.29
N ASP A 427 25.92 27.97 12.79
CA ASP A 427 26.79 26.96 12.16
C ASP A 427 26.30 25.50 12.36
N VAL A 428 25.86 24.85 11.28
CA VAL A 428 25.33 23.46 11.33
C VAL A 428 26.37 22.43 11.77
N ARG A 429 27.66 22.77 11.73
CA ARG A 429 28.74 21.90 12.22
C ARG A 429 28.60 21.59 13.70
N GLU A 430 28.01 22.50 14.48
CA GLU A 430 27.72 22.32 15.91
C GLU A 430 26.71 21.19 16.17
N LEU A 431 25.98 20.73 15.15
CA LEU A 431 25.04 19.61 15.28
C LEU A 431 25.77 18.27 15.42
N LEU A 432 27.00 18.15 14.90
CA LEU A 432 27.81 16.94 14.91
C LEU A 432 28.56 16.81 16.25
N ARG A 433 28.40 15.68 16.94
CA ARG A 433 29.11 15.42 18.20
C ARG A 433 30.48 14.77 17.96
N ASP A 434 31.39 14.92 18.92
CA ASP A 434 32.67 14.22 18.90
C ASP A 434 32.47 12.70 18.84
N GLY A 435 33.17 12.04 17.92
CA GLY A 435 33.07 10.59 17.69
C GLY A 435 31.80 10.14 16.95
N GLU A 436 30.97 11.06 16.46
CA GLU A 436 29.76 10.77 15.69
C GLU A 436 30.03 10.94 14.18
N SER A 437 29.44 10.10 13.33
CA SER A 437 29.35 10.38 11.89
C SER A 437 28.18 11.30 11.57
N ILE A 438 28.20 11.97 10.41
CA ILE A 438 27.07 12.79 9.94
C ILE A 438 25.79 11.94 9.83
N LEU A 439 25.89 10.67 9.42
CA LEU A 439 24.73 9.79 9.35
C LEU A 439 24.18 9.41 10.75
N GLN A 440 25.05 9.20 11.74
CA GLN A 440 24.64 8.99 13.14
C GLN A 440 24.00 10.27 13.72
N MET A 441 24.53 11.44 13.39
CA MET A 441 23.92 12.72 13.73
C MET A 441 22.51 12.84 13.16
N LEU A 442 22.31 12.49 11.89
CA LEU A 442 20.99 12.47 11.25
C LEU A 442 20.04 11.46 11.92
N GLN A 443 20.53 10.26 12.27
CA GLN A 443 19.76 9.27 13.02
C GLN A 443 19.25 9.85 14.34
N ARG A 444 20.14 10.48 15.11
CA ARG A 444 19.79 11.11 16.38
C ARG A 444 18.78 12.25 16.21
N ILE A 445 18.98 13.12 15.21
CA ILE A 445 18.01 14.19 14.90
C ILE A 445 16.65 13.58 14.52
N SER A 446 16.64 12.49 13.74
CA SER A 446 15.41 11.81 13.36
C SER A 446 14.68 11.18 14.55
N LEU A 447 15.40 10.60 15.50
CA LEU A 447 14.85 10.09 16.75
C LEU A 447 14.28 11.23 17.61
N ASP A 448 14.99 12.36 17.72
CA ASP A 448 14.50 13.55 18.43
C ASP A 448 13.19 14.06 17.80
N ILE A 449 13.13 14.17 16.46
CA ILE A 449 11.93 14.60 15.74
C ILE A 449 10.78 13.62 15.97
N SER A 450 11.02 12.32 15.82
CA SER A 450 10.00 11.29 16.01
C SER A 450 9.44 11.26 17.42
N ALA A 451 10.27 11.52 18.43
CA ALA A 451 9.83 11.65 19.82
C ALA A 451 8.92 12.87 20.00
N GLN A 452 9.26 14.00 19.38
CA GLN A 452 8.49 15.25 19.47
C GLN A 452 7.18 15.21 18.66
N SER A 453 7.21 14.63 17.46
CA SER A 453 6.05 14.57 16.55
C SER A 453 5.03 13.50 16.93
N SER A 454 5.33 12.62 17.89
CA SER A 454 4.41 11.59 18.39
C SER A 454 3.09 12.13 18.96
N GLY A 455 3.04 13.43 19.31
CA GLY A 455 1.83 14.14 19.76
C GLY A 455 1.58 15.52 19.14
N ASP A 456 2.49 16.06 18.33
CA ASP A 456 2.39 17.39 17.68
C ASP A 456 3.22 17.41 16.38
N ASP A 457 2.67 16.91 15.27
CA ASP A 457 3.37 16.85 13.98
C ASP A 457 3.38 18.21 13.29
N GLN A 458 4.38 19.04 13.60
CA GLN A 458 4.59 20.38 13.05
C GLN A 458 5.98 20.55 12.45
N LEU A 459 6.09 21.32 11.36
CA LEU A 459 7.37 21.60 10.70
C LEU A 459 8.41 22.26 11.61
N LYS A 460 8.01 22.94 12.69
CA LYS A 460 8.95 23.51 13.69
C LYS A 460 9.92 22.46 14.26
N HIS A 461 9.50 21.20 14.38
CA HIS A 461 10.34 20.13 14.89
C HIS A 461 11.45 19.75 13.90
N PHE A 462 11.24 20.01 12.62
CA PHE A 462 12.16 19.72 11.54
C PHE A 462 13.20 20.83 11.33
N GLU A 463 13.24 21.87 12.18
CA GLU A 463 14.11 23.05 11.98
C GLU A 463 15.60 22.68 11.83
N LYS A 464 16.10 21.68 12.57
CA LYS A 464 17.48 21.20 12.40
C LYS A 464 17.73 20.68 10.98
N LEU A 465 16.76 19.97 10.38
CA LEU A 465 16.83 19.49 9.01
C LEU A 465 16.60 20.61 7.98
N HIS A 466 15.73 21.59 8.27
CA HIS A 466 15.56 22.77 7.44
C HIS A 466 16.87 23.56 7.32
N ARG A 467 17.52 23.83 8.45
CA ARG A 467 18.81 24.51 8.52
C ARG A 467 19.90 23.75 7.77
N LEU A 468 20.01 22.45 8.00
CA LEU A 468 20.98 21.61 7.29
C LEU A 468 20.74 21.62 5.76
N PHE A 469 19.48 21.53 5.33
CA PHE A 469 19.11 21.59 3.91
C PHE A 469 19.46 22.94 3.28
N ARG A 470 19.19 24.06 3.97
CA ARG A 470 19.58 25.40 3.49
C ARG A 470 21.09 25.56 3.34
N CYS A 471 21.88 24.87 4.16
CA CYS A 471 23.35 24.86 4.07
C CYS A 471 23.94 23.83 3.09
N GLY A 472 23.23 22.76 2.70
CA GLY A 472 23.79 21.77 1.77
C GLY A 472 24.03 22.33 0.36
N VAL A 473 24.90 21.77 -0.47
CA VAL A 473 25.18 22.32 -1.81
C VAL A 473 24.35 21.60 -2.87
N ALA A 474 23.71 22.32 -3.78
CA ALA A 474 22.94 21.69 -4.86
C ALA A 474 23.85 20.88 -5.82
N PRO A 475 23.52 19.60 -6.11
CA PRO A 475 24.18 18.84 -7.18
C PRO A 475 24.04 19.54 -8.54
N ARG A 476 24.89 19.16 -9.49
CA ARG A 476 24.95 19.73 -10.84
C ARG A 476 24.75 18.67 -11.91
N VAL A 477 24.48 19.11 -13.13
CA VAL A 477 24.61 18.28 -14.33
C VAL A 477 25.88 18.67 -15.07
N VAL A 478 26.73 17.70 -15.38
CA VAL A 478 27.97 17.92 -16.15
C VAL A 478 27.98 16.93 -17.31
N ASN A 479 27.87 17.43 -18.54
CA ASN A 479 27.82 16.61 -19.75
C ASN A 479 26.69 15.55 -19.71
N GLY A 480 25.53 15.91 -19.17
CA GLY A 480 24.34 15.06 -19.01
C GLY A 480 24.43 14.07 -17.85
N LEU A 481 25.42 14.20 -16.97
CA LEU A 481 25.62 13.31 -15.82
C LEU A 481 25.31 14.03 -14.51
N PHE A 482 24.57 13.36 -13.63
CA PHE A 482 24.31 13.83 -12.26
C PHE A 482 25.61 13.88 -11.46
N GLN A 483 26.02 15.04 -10.96
CA GLN A 483 27.34 15.26 -10.37
C GLN A 483 27.22 15.92 -8.99
N GLY A 484 27.69 15.21 -7.97
CA GLY A 484 27.96 15.77 -6.64
C GLY A 484 29.30 16.52 -6.57
N HIS A 485 29.52 17.20 -5.45
CA HIS A 485 30.68 17.98 -5.06
C HIS A 485 31.68 17.20 -4.19
N GLY A 486 31.32 15.98 -3.77
CA GLY A 486 32.26 15.04 -3.16
C GLY A 486 33.51 14.78 -4.02
N LYS A 487 34.55 14.17 -3.44
CA LYS A 487 35.87 14.00 -4.11
C LYS A 487 35.76 13.30 -5.46
N GLN A 488 34.89 12.30 -5.54
CA GLN A 488 34.55 11.59 -6.78
C GLN A 488 33.28 12.20 -7.42
N GLY A 489 32.32 12.60 -6.58
CA GLY A 489 31.07 13.25 -6.98
C GLY A 489 30.10 12.37 -7.79
N TYR A 490 30.33 11.05 -7.81
CA TYR A 490 29.40 10.04 -8.29
C TYR A 490 29.63 8.72 -7.56
N ASN A 491 28.60 7.87 -7.43
CA ASN A 491 28.75 6.55 -6.80
C ASN A 491 29.32 5.54 -7.80
N CYS A 492 28.69 5.41 -8.97
CA CYS A 492 29.20 4.58 -10.07
C CYS A 492 29.01 5.25 -11.44
N ARG A 493 29.75 4.77 -12.45
CA ARG A 493 29.58 5.17 -13.86
C ARG A 493 29.69 3.98 -14.77
N VAL A 494 28.55 3.49 -15.24
CA VAL A 494 28.49 2.32 -16.10
C VAL A 494 27.56 2.58 -17.27
N ASP A 495 27.94 2.09 -18.45
CA ASP A 495 27.07 2.10 -19.62
C ASP A 495 26.36 0.75 -19.73
N GLY A 496 25.09 0.80 -20.13
CA GLY A 496 24.32 -0.38 -20.49
C GLY A 496 24.77 -0.96 -21.83
N THR A 497 24.37 -2.20 -22.07
CA THR A 497 24.60 -2.96 -23.31
C THR A 497 23.30 -3.29 -24.03
N GLU A 498 22.18 -3.36 -23.31
CA GLU A 498 20.87 -3.63 -23.88
C GLU A 498 20.30 -2.40 -24.56
N LYS A 499 19.99 -2.58 -25.85
CA LYS A 499 19.24 -1.59 -26.62
C LYS A 499 17.78 -1.60 -26.18
N ARG A 500 17.30 -0.43 -25.80
CA ARG A 500 15.92 -0.16 -25.42
C ARG A 500 15.29 0.64 -26.53
N ASP A 501 14.19 0.14 -27.09
CA ASP A 501 13.42 0.93 -28.03
C ASP A 501 12.71 2.06 -27.27
N TRP A 502 13.10 3.29 -27.57
CA TRP A 502 12.47 4.49 -27.08
C TRP A 502 11.85 5.23 -28.25
N TYR A 503 10.55 5.02 -28.45
CA TYR A 503 9.76 5.70 -29.46
C TYR A 503 10.31 5.51 -30.90
N GLY A 504 10.67 4.28 -31.27
CA GLY A 504 11.18 3.96 -32.61
C GLY A 504 12.67 4.21 -32.79
N GLN A 505 13.40 4.55 -31.73
CA GLN A 505 14.85 4.63 -31.73
C GLN A 505 15.43 3.78 -30.59
N ALA A 506 16.31 2.86 -30.96
CA ALA A 506 17.06 2.07 -30.00
C ALA A 506 18.14 2.94 -29.31
N GLU A 507 18.03 3.08 -27.99
CA GLU A 507 19.01 3.76 -27.13
C GLU A 507 19.58 2.79 -26.08
N VAL A 508 20.75 3.09 -25.53
CA VAL A 508 21.33 2.34 -24.40
C VAL A 508 21.47 3.27 -23.21
N ALA A 509 21.38 2.74 -21.99
CA ALA A 509 21.66 3.53 -20.79
C ALA A 509 23.11 4.03 -20.82
N ARG A 510 23.32 5.32 -20.58
CA ARG A 510 24.66 5.94 -20.57
C ARG A 510 24.92 6.62 -19.25
N GLY A 511 26.12 6.40 -18.70
CA GLY A 511 26.59 7.04 -17.49
C GLY A 511 25.75 6.75 -16.25
N PHE A 512 25.18 5.54 -16.17
CA PHE A 512 24.35 5.07 -15.07
C PHE A 512 25.07 5.27 -13.74
N ASP A 513 24.41 5.98 -12.84
CA ASP A 513 24.79 6.22 -11.46
C ASP A 513 23.59 5.96 -10.56
N PHE A 514 23.76 5.35 -9.40
CA PHE A 514 22.64 5.10 -8.49
C PHE A 514 23.05 5.29 -7.04
N TYR A 515 22.07 5.65 -6.23
CA TYR A 515 22.23 5.87 -4.79
C TYR A 515 21.14 5.11 -4.05
N HIS A 516 21.52 4.55 -2.91
CA HIS A 516 20.61 3.88 -2.00
C HIS A 516 19.71 4.92 -1.32
N GLY A 517 18.44 4.57 -1.11
CA GLY A 517 17.44 5.41 -0.48
C GLY A 517 17.25 5.08 0.99
N ALA A 518 17.05 6.11 1.81
CA ALA A 518 16.55 5.93 3.17
C ALA A 518 15.53 7.00 3.52
N THR A 519 14.47 6.62 4.23
CA THR A 519 13.51 7.56 4.78
C THR A 519 14.09 8.12 6.08
N LEU A 520 14.11 9.45 6.23
CA LEU A 520 14.64 10.06 7.46
C LEU A 520 13.52 10.39 8.44
N ASN A 521 12.58 11.24 8.04
CA ASN A 521 11.37 11.56 8.79
C ASN A 521 10.27 11.98 7.81
N LEU A 522 9.03 11.60 8.07
CA LEU A 522 7.87 12.02 7.29
C LEU A 522 7.01 12.98 8.13
N HIS A 523 6.41 13.96 7.46
CA HIS A 523 5.53 14.97 8.02
C HIS A 523 4.18 14.97 7.28
N LEU A 524 3.10 15.17 8.02
CA LEU A 524 1.75 15.35 7.47
C LEU A 524 1.55 16.80 6.98
N GLY A 525 2.10 17.12 5.80
CA GLY A 525 2.13 18.49 5.24
C GLY A 525 0.81 19.27 5.30
N PHE A 526 -0.34 18.60 5.15
CA PHE A 526 -1.66 19.23 5.15
C PHE A 526 -2.05 19.90 6.48
N ALA A 527 -1.48 19.49 7.61
CA ALA A 527 -1.82 20.04 8.92
C ALA A 527 -1.46 21.54 9.06
N ASP A 528 -0.38 22.00 8.40
CA ASP A 528 0.13 23.37 8.51
C ASP A 528 -0.61 24.39 7.61
N THR A 529 -1.49 23.95 6.69
CA THR A 529 -2.23 24.86 5.76
C THR A 529 -3.72 24.98 5.99
N PHE A 530 -4.34 24.11 6.78
CA PHE A 530 -5.73 24.30 7.20
C PHE A 530 -5.90 25.38 8.30
N ARG A 531 -4.88 26.22 8.50
CA ARG A 531 -4.93 27.43 9.33
C ARG A 531 -4.58 28.67 8.52
N ALA A 532 -5.51 29.14 7.69
CA ALA A 532 -5.47 30.51 7.14
C ALA A 532 -6.88 31.12 6.98
N ASP A 533 -7.12 32.20 7.73
CA ASP A 533 -8.21 33.19 7.70
C ASP A 533 -9.68 32.70 7.56
N ILE A 534 -10.31 32.48 8.72
CA ILE A 534 -11.75 32.22 8.94
C ILE A 534 -12.58 33.51 8.69
N GLY A 535 -12.30 34.25 7.60
CA GLY A 535 -12.89 35.56 7.32
C GLY A 535 -13.66 35.68 6.00
N LYS A 536 -13.46 34.79 5.02
CA LYS A 536 -14.13 34.89 3.72
C LYS A 536 -15.15 33.76 3.52
N LYS A 537 -16.44 34.13 3.58
CA LYS A 537 -17.55 33.27 3.18
C LYS A 537 -17.44 32.92 1.69
N PHE A 538 -17.30 31.63 1.37
CA PHE A 538 -17.42 31.13 0.01
C PHE A 538 -18.90 31.10 -0.44
N GLY A 539 -19.15 31.47 -1.69
CA GLY A 539 -20.50 31.57 -2.27
C GLY A 539 -21.13 30.22 -2.62
N HIS A 540 -22.46 30.19 -2.59
CA HIS A 540 -23.36 29.01 -2.67
C HIS A 540 -23.38 28.20 -3.98
N SER A 541 -22.31 28.16 -4.78
CA SER A 541 -22.31 27.46 -6.09
C SER A 541 -21.16 26.48 -6.31
N GLN A 542 -20.56 25.92 -5.25
CA GLN A 542 -19.55 24.85 -5.36
C GLN A 542 -20.06 23.57 -4.67
N LEU A 543 -20.53 22.62 -5.48
CA LEU A 543 -20.90 21.27 -5.05
C LEU A 543 -19.62 20.42 -4.92
N PHE A 544 -19.30 19.96 -3.69
CA PHE A 544 -18.34 18.91 -3.30
C PHE A 544 -16.92 19.02 -3.90
N PRO A 545 -15.86 19.41 -3.15
CA PRO A 545 -15.49 18.95 -1.79
C PRO A 545 -15.36 20.06 -0.73
N GLY A 546 -15.66 21.32 -1.08
CA GLY A 546 -15.45 22.47 -0.20
C GLY A 546 -16.41 22.57 1.00
N THR A 547 -17.62 22.00 0.91
CA THR A 547 -18.61 22.04 2.00
C THR A 547 -18.26 21.08 3.14
N LEU A 548 -17.55 19.99 2.85
CA LEU A 548 -17.06 19.06 3.88
C LEU A 548 -15.94 19.70 4.73
N ALA A 549 -15.13 20.59 4.13
CA ALA A 549 -14.07 21.32 4.83
C ALA A 549 -14.60 22.38 5.82
N SER A 550 -15.82 22.90 5.62
CA SER A 550 -16.40 23.93 6.53
C SER A 550 -17.20 23.36 7.71
N LEU A 551 -17.71 22.14 7.60
CA LEU A 551 -18.49 21.47 8.65
C LEU A 551 -17.62 20.71 9.68
N LEU A 552 -16.31 20.65 9.43
CA LEU A 552 -15.28 20.03 10.29
C LEU A 552 -14.60 21.03 11.23
N ALA A 553 -15.01 22.30 11.23
CA ALA A 553 -14.43 23.35 12.06
C ALA A 553 -15.27 23.55 13.33
N ASP A 554 -14.95 22.79 14.38
CA ASP A 554 -15.13 23.26 15.77
C ASP A 554 -14.06 22.70 16.74
N ASP A 555 -13.09 21.90 16.27
CA ASP A 555 -11.81 21.71 16.96
C ASP A 555 -10.64 21.88 15.96
N PRO A 556 -9.86 22.98 16.04
CA PRO A 556 -8.82 23.33 15.08
C PRO A 556 -7.54 22.47 15.19
N THR A 557 -7.54 21.32 15.87
CA THR A 557 -6.35 20.48 16.14
C THR A 557 -6.40 19.05 15.59
N SER A 558 -7.53 18.55 15.05
CA SER A 558 -7.62 17.15 14.61
C SER A 558 -7.27 16.93 13.12
N PRO A 559 -6.44 15.93 12.77
CA PRO A 559 -6.10 15.61 11.38
C PRO A 559 -7.32 15.07 10.60
N ASN A 560 -7.43 15.46 9.33
CA ASN A 560 -8.51 15.09 8.42
C ASN A 560 -8.31 13.68 7.80
N VAL A 561 -9.32 13.16 7.11
CA VAL A 561 -9.31 11.80 6.51
C VAL A 561 -8.21 11.61 5.44
N LEU A 562 -7.85 12.68 4.72
CA LEU A 562 -6.73 12.69 3.78
C LEU A 562 -5.38 12.56 4.51
N ASP A 563 -5.26 13.14 5.70
CA ASP A 563 -4.07 13.05 6.56
C ASP A 563 -3.83 11.61 7.04
N MET A 564 -4.89 10.86 7.35
CA MET A 564 -4.80 9.44 7.72
C MET A 564 -4.43 8.54 6.53
N VAL A 565 -4.99 8.81 5.35
CA VAL A 565 -4.64 8.13 4.10
C VAL A 565 -3.18 8.41 3.75
N TRP A 566 -2.71 9.63 3.97
CA TRP A 566 -1.33 10.02 3.73
C TRP A 566 -0.35 9.40 4.73
N HIS A 567 -0.66 9.38 6.04
CA HIS A 567 0.15 8.71 7.06
C HIS A 567 0.35 7.22 6.74
N SER A 568 -0.68 6.60 6.15
CA SER A 568 -0.71 5.17 5.79
C SER A 568 -0.10 4.86 4.42
N ILE A 569 0.17 5.86 3.57
CA ILE A 569 0.79 5.68 2.24
C ILE A 569 2.25 6.16 2.26
N GLY A 570 2.53 7.27 2.95
CA GLY A 570 3.86 7.89 3.03
C GLY A 570 4.90 7.02 3.73
N LYS A 571 4.54 6.31 4.81
CA LYS A 571 5.43 5.33 5.48
C LYS A 571 5.69 4.06 4.68
N TYR A 572 4.99 3.88 3.56
CA TYR A 572 4.89 2.61 2.84
C TYR A 572 5.10 2.77 1.34
N ILE A 573 5.85 3.80 0.91
CA ILE A 573 6.22 3.95 -0.49
C ILE A 573 6.80 2.61 -0.96
N PHE A 574 6.14 2.03 -1.98
CA PHE A 574 6.55 0.89 -2.80
C PHE A 574 8.03 0.56 -2.64
N PRO A 575 8.43 -0.70 -2.40
CA PRO A 575 9.77 -1.14 -1.94
C PRO A 575 10.94 -0.32 -2.51
N TRP A 576 11.11 0.88 -1.98
CA TRP A 576 11.89 1.93 -2.60
C TRP A 576 13.30 1.76 -2.08
N ALA A 577 14.22 1.49 -2.99
CA ALA A 577 15.61 1.21 -2.67
C ALA A 577 16.51 2.41 -2.94
N GLY A 578 15.98 3.51 -3.49
CA GLY A 578 16.74 4.70 -3.86
C GLY A 578 16.41 5.24 -5.25
N LYS A 579 17.38 5.91 -5.87
CA LYS A 579 17.21 6.51 -7.20
C LYS A 579 18.44 6.25 -8.08
N SER A 580 18.21 6.12 -9.38
CA SER A 580 19.27 6.03 -10.39
C SER A 580 19.14 7.15 -11.42
N PHE A 581 20.27 7.57 -11.97
CA PHE A 581 20.42 8.66 -12.93
C PHE A 581 21.15 8.16 -14.17
N GLU A 582 20.61 8.48 -15.34
CA GLU A 582 21.14 8.14 -16.66
C GLU A 582 21.20 9.43 -17.51
N LYS A 583 22.08 9.48 -18.53
CA LYS A 583 22.02 10.58 -19.50
C LYS A 583 20.68 10.56 -20.24
N ILE A 584 20.09 11.73 -20.43
CA ILE A 584 18.93 11.91 -21.30
C ILE A 584 19.36 12.47 -22.66
N SER A 585 18.76 11.99 -23.76
CA SER A 585 18.97 12.57 -25.10
C SER A 585 18.12 13.81 -25.29
N GLY A 586 18.56 14.76 -26.14
CA GLY A 586 17.73 15.92 -26.50
C GLY A 586 16.37 15.50 -27.07
N ARG A 587 16.36 14.41 -27.85
CA ARG A 587 15.14 13.77 -28.36
C ARG A 587 14.16 13.38 -27.25
N LYS A 588 14.62 12.60 -26.27
CA LYS A 588 13.78 12.13 -25.16
C LYS A 588 13.34 13.28 -24.26
N LEU A 589 14.23 14.23 -23.98
CA LEU A 589 13.94 15.41 -23.16
C LEU A 589 12.84 16.27 -23.79
N SER A 590 12.96 16.58 -25.09
CA SER A 590 11.98 17.41 -25.81
C SER A 590 10.55 16.84 -25.74
N MET A 591 10.41 15.51 -25.78
CA MET A 591 9.10 14.85 -25.62
C MET A 591 8.60 14.94 -24.19
N PHE A 592 9.45 14.69 -23.18
CA PHE A 592 9.01 14.68 -21.80
C PHE A 592 8.57 16.06 -21.31
N LEU A 593 9.22 17.12 -21.80
CA LEU A 593 8.89 18.51 -21.47
C LEU A 593 7.85 19.13 -22.41
N ASP A 594 7.31 18.40 -23.40
CA ASP A 594 6.27 18.92 -24.29
C ASP A 594 4.92 18.98 -23.55
N GLU A 595 4.31 20.18 -23.56
CA GLU A 595 3.03 20.51 -22.95
C GLU A 595 2.02 21.04 -23.99
N SER A 596 2.32 20.88 -25.28
CA SER A 596 1.53 21.39 -26.40
C SER A 596 0.10 20.85 -26.41
N SER A 597 -0.85 21.62 -26.96
CA SER A 597 -2.24 21.17 -27.05
C SER A 597 -2.45 19.95 -27.96
N ASP A 598 -1.52 19.65 -28.85
CA ASP A 598 -1.61 18.59 -29.85
C ASP A 598 -0.74 17.35 -29.52
N LEU A 599 -0.36 17.15 -28.26
CA LEU A 599 0.44 15.99 -27.79
C LEU A 599 -0.04 14.63 -28.34
N ALA A 600 -1.35 14.41 -28.40
CA ALA A 600 -1.93 13.16 -28.93
C ALA A 600 -1.65 12.94 -30.43
N LYS A 601 -1.44 14.02 -31.20
CA LYS A 601 -1.04 13.96 -32.61
C LYS A 601 0.47 13.82 -32.76
N ARG A 602 1.24 14.51 -31.91
CA ARG A 602 2.72 14.50 -31.92
C ARG A 602 3.29 13.15 -31.47
N TYR A 603 2.73 12.56 -30.42
CA TYR A 603 3.23 11.35 -29.75
C TYR A 603 2.15 10.27 -29.57
N PRO A 604 1.52 9.78 -30.65
CA PRO A 604 0.34 8.91 -30.56
C PRO A 604 0.61 7.59 -29.82
N GLU A 605 1.81 7.04 -29.93
CA GLU A 605 2.18 5.79 -29.24
C GLU A 605 2.36 6.02 -27.74
N ARG A 606 3.13 7.03 -27.34
CA ARG A 606 3.33 7.38 -25.93
C ARG A 606 2.02 7.77 -25.25
N VAL A 607 1.15 8.53 -25.92
CA VAL A 607 -0.20 8.85 -25.39
C VAL A 607 -1.08 7.60 -25.27
N ARG A 608 -0.92 6.61 -26.17
CA ARG A 608 -1.61 5.33 -26.05
C ARG A 608 -1.12 4.57 -24.82
N GLU A 609 0.19 4.52 -24.57
CA GLU A 609 0.75 3.90 -23.37
C GLU A 609 0.26 4.60 -22.09
N LEU A 610 0.27 5.94 -22.03
CA LEU A 610 -0.28 6.71 -20.89
C LEU A 610 -1.75 6.36 -20.62
N LYS A 611 -2.53 6.12 -21.68
CA LYS A 611 -3.94 5.75 -21.58
C LYS A 611 -4.15 4.30 -21.09
N THR A 612 -3.21 3.40 -21.38
CA THR A 612 -3.34 1.97 -21.05
C THR A 612 -2.86 1.62 -19.65
N HIS A 613 -1.88 2.34 -19.12
CA HIS A 613 -1.30 2.06 -17.81
C HIS A 613 -2.04 2.84 -16.72
N LEU A 614 -2.53 2.13 -15.69
CA LEU A 614 -3.36 2.72 -14.63
C LEU A 614 -2.65 3.84 -13.87
N ALA A 615 -1.36 3.68 -13.59
CA ALA A 615 -0.57 4.68 -12.89
C ALA A 615 -0.62 6.01 -13.64
N SER A 616 -0.50 5.98 -14.97
CA SER A 616 -0.40 7.18 -15.80
C SER A 616 -1.72 7.91 -16.06
N ALA A 617 -2.82 7.52 -15.40
CA ALA A 617 -4.12 8.18 -15.56
C ALA A 617 -4.12 9.69 -15.26
N PRO A 618 -3.42 10.21 -14.23
CA PRO A 618 -3.32 11.65 -13.99
C PRO A 618 -2.63 12.38 -15.15
N HIS A 619 -1.53 11.83 -15.65
CA HIS A 619 -0.79 12.39 -16.80
C HIS A 619 -1.61 12.34 -18.10
N TYR A 620 -2.33 11.25 -18.35
CA TYR A 620 -3.26 11.18 -19.49
C TYR A 620 -4.41 12.20 -19.36
N ALA A 621 -4.84 12.53 -18.14
CA ALA A 621 -5.79 13.60 -17.92
C ALA A 621 -5.19 14.98 -18.25
N LEU A 622 -3.91 15.23 -17.97
CA LEU A 622 -3.20 16.43 -18.40
C LEU A 622 -3.17 16.55 -19.93
N VAL A 623 -2.85 15.47 -20.65
CA VAL A 623 -2.89 15.44 -22.14
C VAL A 623 -4.26 15.84 -22.67
N LYS A 624 -5.35 15.32 -22.08
CA LYS A 624 -6.72 15.68 -22.47
C LYS A 624 -7.05 17.14 -22.15
N LYS A 625 -6.57 17.69 -21.04
CA LYS A 625 -6.79 19.09 -20.67
C LYS A 625 -6.02 20.03 -21.61
N ALA A 626 -4.77 19.71 -21.94
CA ALA A 626 -3.98 20.44 -22.92
C ALA A 626 -4.69 20.49 -24.29
N GLY A 627 -5.23 19.37 -24.77
CA GLY A 627 -6.00 19.31 -26.02
C GLY A 627 -7.34 20.07 -26.02
N ARG A 628 -7.81 20.54 -24.87
CA ARG A 628 -8.97 21.43 -24.75
C ARG A 628 -8.57 22.90 -24.59
N HIS A 629 -7.28 23.22 -24.78
CA HIS A 629 -6.73 24.56 -24.58
C HIS A 629 -7.05 25.11 -23.18
N TYR A 630 -6.96 24.26 -22.16
CA TYR A 630 -7.20 24.65 -20.77
C TYR A 630 -6.24 25.77 -20.31
N TRP A 631 -5.00 25.76 -20.82
CA TRP A 631 -4.01 26.80 -20.56
C TRP A 631 -3.92 27.77 -21.74
N HIS A 632 -3.86 29.06 -21.43
CA HIS A 632 -3.73 30.13 -22.43
C HIS A 632 -2.30 30.69 -22.53
N LYS A 633 -1.47 30.49 -21.49
CA LYS A 633 -0.06 30.86 -21.51
C LYS A 633 0.78 29.68 -22.00
N PRO A 634 1.69 29.87 -22.97
CA PRO A 634 2.59 28.82 -23.43
C PRO A 634 3.49 28.33 -22.29
N GLY A 635 3.85 27.04 -22.32
CA GLY A 635 4.81 26.45 -21.39
C GLY A 635 6.22 27.01 -21.59
N ALA A 636 7.11 26.78 -20.61
CA ALA A 636 8.46 27.34 -20.60
C ALA A 636 9.28 27.01 -21.86
N TYR A 637 9.04 25.84 -22.46
CA TYR A 637 9.76 25.34 -23.63
C TYR A 637 8.97 25.43 -24.94
N ALA A 638 7.80 26.07 -24.95
CA ALA A 638 6.90 26.07 -26.11
C ALA A 638 7.52 26.68 -27.37
N ALA A 639 8.40 27.68 -27.23
CA ALA A 639 9.10 28.30 -28.36
C ALA A 639 9.94 27.29 -29.14
N HIS A 640 10.61 26.37 -28.44
CA HIS A 640 11.48 25.32 -29.00
C HIS A 640 10.73 24.05 -29.43
N LEU A 641 9.39 24.09 -29.35
CA LEU A 641 8.48 23.00 -29.76
C LEU A 641 7.50 23.48 -30.84
N ALA A 642 7.54 24.76 -31.21
CA ALA A 642 6.63 25.35 -32.18
C ALA A 642 6.84 24.83 -33.62
N SER A 643 8.08 24.52 -33.98
CA SER A 643 8.46 24.00 -35.30
C SER A 643 7.98 22.56 -35.56
N GLY A 644 7.82 21.76 -34.49
CA GLY A 644 7.31 20.39 -34.56
C GLY A 644 7.85 19.52 -33.43
N CYS A 645 7.57 18.23 -33.49
CA CYS A 645 8.23 17.27 -32.60
C CYS A 645 9.55 16.81 -33.21
N TRP A 646 10.45 16.25 -32.39
CA TRP A 646 11.81 15.88 -32.81
C TRP A 646 11.86 15.11 -34.13
N ASP A 647 11.03 14.08 -34.27
CA ASP A 647 11.00 13.22 -35.46
C ASP A 647 10.20 13.81 -36.62
N LYS A 648 9.43 14.89 -36.41
CA LYS A 648 8.52 15.48 -37.40
C LYS A 648 8.48 17.01 -37.27
N GLY A 649 9.27 17.69 -38.10
CA GLY A 649 9.18 19.13 -38.32
C GLY A 649 10.05 20.00 -37.41
N MET A 650 10.63 19.47 -36.33
CA MET A 650 11.55 20.23 -35.49
C MET A 650 12.78 20.71 -36.27
N SER A 651 13.11 21.98 -36.12
CA SER A 651 14.26 22.61 -36.80
C SER A 651 15.60 22.08 -36.25
N GLU A 652 16.68 22.19 -37.03
CA GLU A 652 18.03 21.83 -36.55
C GLU A 652 18.50 22.73 -35.40
N GLU A 653 18.06 24.00 -35.37
CA GLU A 653 18.34 24.93 -34.27
C GLU A 653 17.67 24.46 -32.97
N ASP A 654 16.39 24.07 -33.02
CA ASP A 654 15.68 23.55 -31.86
C ASP A 654 16.25 22.20 -31.41
N ARG A 655 16.66 21.33 -32.33
CA ARG A 655 17.36 20.07 -31.98
C ARG A 655 18.66 20.34 -31.25
N ALA A 656 19.46 21.29 -31.74
CA ALA A 656 20.71 21.70 -31.09
C ALA A 656 20.46 22.30 -29.70
N TYR A 657 19.38 23.09 -29.55
CA TYR A 657 18.94 23.58 -28.25
C TYR A 657 18.64 22.43 -27.28
N TRP A 658 17.85 21.44 -27.71
CA TRP A 658 17.47 20.31 -26.87
C TRP A 658 18.63 19.40 -26.49
N GLU A 659 19.59 19.15 -27.38
CA GLU A 659 20.83 18.43 -27.01
C GLU A 659 21.66 19.20 -25.99
N LYS A 660 21.78 20.52 -26.18
CA LYS A 660 22.48 21.39 -25.24
C LYS A 660 21.81 21.36 -23.87
N GLU A 661 20.50 21.59 -23.82
CA GLU A 661 19.68 21.57 -22.60
C GLU A 661 19.81 20.22 -21.88
N ALA A 662 19.75 19.09 -22.61
CA ALA A 662 19.95 17.76 -22.06
C ALA A 662 21.36 17.56 -21.48
N SER A 663 22.38 18.10 -22.14
CA SER A 663 23.78 17.97 -21.70
C SER A 663 24.16 18.88 -20.52
N GLU A 664 23.49 20.03 -20.39
CA GLU A 664 23.86 21.05 -19.41
C GLU A 664 23.03 20.99 -18.14
N HIS A 665 21.76 20.56 -18.23
CA HIS A 665 20.81 20.76 -17.13
C HIS A 665 20.02 19.54 -16.69
N TRP A 666 19.88 18.50 -17.52
CA TRP A 666 18.92 17.43 -17.27
C TRP A 666 19.53 16.03 -17.20
N VAL A 667 18.87 15.16 -16.43
CA VAL A 667 19.16 13.71 -16.37
C VAL A 667 17.87 12.90 -16.37
N ASP A 668 17.93 11.68 -16.89
CA ASP A 668 16.84 10.70 -16.84
C ASP A 668 16.91 9.94 -15.51
N GLY A 669 15.93 10.18 -14.65
CA GLY A 669 15.86 9.60 -13.31
C GLY A 669 14.91 8.41 -13.26
N ASN A 670 15.26 7.38 -12.49
CA ASN A 670 14.38 6.25 -12.19
C ASN A 670 14.36 6.01 -10.68
N ASN A 671 13.20 5.72 -10.11
CA ASN A 671 13.16 5.13 -8.79
C ASN A 671 13.59 3.66 -8.90
N ILE A 672 14.50 3.23 -8.03
CA ILE A 672 14.93 1.83 -7.95
C ILE A 672 14.19 1.13 -6.82
N GLN A 673 13.90 -0.15 -7.02
CA GLN A 673 13.09 -0.96 -6.13
C GLN A 673 13.81 -2.26 -5.76
N ASP A 674 13.77 -2.65 -4.49
CA ASP A 674 14.42 -3.88 -4.02
C ASP A 674 13.65 -5.16 -4.37
N GLU A 675 14.20 -6.31 -4.01
CA GLU A 675 13.66 -7.64 -4.34
C GLU A 675 12.20 -7.88 -3.90
N ARG A 676 11.69 -7.14 -2.90
CA ARG A 676 10.30 -7.26 -2.45
C ARG A 676 9.31 -6.95 -3.57
N ILE A 677 9.71 -6.15 -4.56
CA ILE A 677 8.87 -5.80 -5.71
C ILE A 677 8.69 -6.96 -6.69
N VAL A 678 9.62 -7.94 -6.70
CA VAL A 678 9.65 -9.00 -7.72
C VAL A 678 8.40 -9.87 -7.66
N ALA A 679 7.82 -10.08 -6.47
CA ALA A 679 6.55 -10.76 -6.31
C ALA A 679 5.37 -10.04 -6.99
N ALA A 680 5.48 -8.71 -7.15
CA ALA A 680 4.49 -7.86 -7.80
C ALA A 680 4.84 -7.55 -9.28
N ASP A 681 5.88 -8.16 -9.87
CA ASP A 681 6.31 -7.91 -11.25
C ASP A 681 5.17 -7.86 -12.28
N PRO A 682 4.26 -8.86 -12.32
CA PRO A 682 3.18 -8.87 -13.31
C PRO A 682 2.25 -7.67 -13.16
N LEU A 683 1.97 -7.27 -11.92
CA LEU A 683 1.12 -6.12 -11.61
C LEU A 683 1.82 -4.82 -11.98
N MET A 684 3.08 -4.68 -11.61
CA MET A 684 3.84 -3.46 -11.84
C MET A 684 4.05 -3.19 -13.33
N ARG A 685 4.28 -4.22 -14.15
CA ARG A 685 4.34 -4.10 -15.62
C ARG A 685 3.04 -3.60 -16.24
N VAL A 686 1.89 -3.83 -15.59
CA VAL A 686 0.58 -3.38 -16.08
C VAL A 686 0.27 -1.98 -15.56
N ILE A 687 0.68 -1.68 -14.32
CA ILE A 687 0.37 -0.42 -13.64
C ILE A 687 1.30 0.69 -14.10
N ASP A 688 2.61 0.45 -14.10
CA ASP A 688 3.64 1.44 -14.39
C ASP A 688 4.25 1.18 -15.76
N MET A 689 4.02 2.13 -16.67
CA MET A 689 4.54 2.08 -18.05
C MET A 689 6.07 2.11 -18.12
N ASN A 690 6.74 2.54 -17.05
CA ASN A 690 8.19 2.67 -16.99
C ASN A 690 8.85 1.54 -16.18
N TYR A 691 8.06 0.59 -15.67
CA TYR A 691 8.56 -0.52 -14.88
C TYR A 691 9.33 -1.53 -15.71
N ARG A 692 10.58 -1.80 -15.32
CA ARG A 692 11.48 -2.67 -16.07
C ARG A 692 12.46 -3.41 -15.18
N VAL A 693 12.96 -4.52 -15.72
CA VAL A 693 14.20 -5.14 -15.24
C VAL A 693 15.36 -4.28 -15.74
N PRO A 694 16.33 -3.93 -14.89
CA PRO A 694 17.52 -3.21 -15.31
C PRO A 694 18.31 -4.04 -16.32
N ASP A 695 19.15 -3.37 -17.10
CA ASP A 695 20.12 -4.05 -17.97
C ASP A 695 21.02 -4.96 -17.12
N PRO A 696 21.34 -6.20 -17.55
CA PRO A 696 22.16 -7.14 -16.80
C PRO A 696 23.49 -6.56 -16.29
N VAL A 697 24.13 -5.68 -17.07
CA VAL A 697 25.38 -5.02 -16.66
C VAL A 697 25.13 -4.07 -15.50
N LEU A 698 24.05 -3.28 -15.56
CA LEU A 698 23.66 -2.38 -14.47
C LEU A 698 23.21 -3.15 -13.22
N GLN A 699 22.50 -4.26 -13.45
CA GLN A 699 22.07 -5.18 -12.40
C GLN A 699 23.27 -5.83 -11.69
N ALA A 700 24.34 -6.15 -12.42
CA ALA A 700 25.57 -6.70 -11.85
C ALA A 700 26.30 -5.70 -10.95
N VAL A 701 26.30 -4.41 -11.31
CA VAL A 701 26.86 -3.34 -10.46
C VAL A 701 26.08 -3.26 -9.15
N SER A 702 24.74 -3.20 -9.23
CA SER A 702 23.86 -3.22 -8.07
C SER A 702 24.08 -4.46 -7.18
N ALA A 703 24.21 -5.64 -7.80
CA ALA A 703 24.43 -6.91 -7.11
C ALA A 703 25.79 -7.01 -6.39
N ALA A 704 26.79 -6.24 -6.80
CA ALA A 704 28.08 -6.16 -6.12
C ALA A 704 28.05 -5.22 -4.91
N GLY A 705 27.05 -4.34 -4.83
CA GLY A 705 26.88 -3.36 -3.77
C GLY A 705 26.23 -3.93 -2.49
N PRO A 706 26.19 -3.12 -1.42
CA PRO A 706 25.69 -3.55 -0.10
C PRO A 706 24.19 -3.81 -0.03
N SER A 707 23.37 -3.22 -0.91
CA SER A 707 21.92 -3.38 -0.91
C SER A 707 21.38 -3.35 -2.34
N PRO A 708 21.36 -4.49 -3.05
CA PRO A 708 20.98 -4.52 -4.45
C PRO A 708 19.51 -4.18 -4.67
N PHE A 709 19.24 -3.33 -5.66
CA PHE A 709 17.91 -3.15 -6.21
C PHE A 709 17.63 -4.17 -7.33
N ALA A 710 16.37 -4.57 -7.49
CA ALA A 710 15.92 -5.55 -8.46
C ALA A 710 15.22 -4.94 -9.69
N ARG A 711 14.58 -3.76 -9.55
CA ARG A 711 13.78 -3.14 -10.62
C ARG A 711 14.00 -1.64 -10.71
N GLN A 712 13.75 -1.10 -11.90
CA GLN A 712 13.57 0.33 -12.13
C GLN A 712 12.11 0.59 -12.47
N GLY A 713 11.55 1.65 -11.90
CA GLY A 713 10.18 2.10 -12.20
C GLY A 713 10.02 3.57 -11.85
N TYR A 714 8.86 4.14 -12.15
CA TYR A 714 8.51 5.54 -11.89
C TYR A 714 9.64 6.51 -12.26
N ILE A 715 9.71 6.87 -13.54
CA ILE A 715 10.71 7.83 -14.01
C ILE A 715 10.45 9.23 -13.46
N PHE A 716 11.51 10.02 -13.42
CA PHE A 716 11.46 11.45 -13.14
C PHE A 716 12.52 12.17 -13.97
N LEU A 717 12.34 13.46 -14.15
CA LEU A 717 13.37 14.31 -14.72
C LEU A 717 14.15 15.00 -13.61
N GLY A 718 15.44 14.73 -13.53
CA GLY A 718 16.34 15.47 -12.65
C GLY A 718 16.84 16.72 -13.34
N VAL A 719 16.83 17.87 -12.65
CA VAL A 719 17.31 19.14 -13.21
C VAL A 719 18.09 19.95 -12.19
N ASP A 720 19.21 20.52 -12.62
CA ASP A 720 20.04 21.37 -11.79
C ASP A 720 19.68 22.87 -11.87
N ASP A 721 20.44 23.67 -11.13
CA ASP A 721 20.37 25.13 -11.06
C ASP A 721 18.98 25.74 -10.75
N ARG A 722 18.08 24.96 -10.12
CA ARG A 722 16.75 25.43 -9.75
C ARG A 722 16.76 26.15 -8.41
N GLN A 723 15.82 27.09 -8.26
CA GLN A 723 15.55 27.69 -6.96
C GLN A 723 14.53 26.84 -6.22
N SER A 724 14.68 26.75 -4.90
CA SER A 724 13.76 26.02 -4.05
C SER A 724 12.35 26.63 -4.13
N ILE A 725 11.36 25.79 -4.41
CA ILE A 725 9.95 26.17 -4.47
C ILE A 725 9.34 26.37 -3.07
N LEU A 726 9.98 25.85 -2.01
CA LEU A 726 9.51 26.02 -0.66
C LEU A 726 9.94 27.38 -0.10
N PRO A 727 8.99 28.25 0.31
CA PRO A 727 9.33 29.57 0.84
C PRO A 727 10.25 29.51 2.06
N GLN A 728 10.15 28.46 2.88
CA GLN A 728 10.97 28.30 4.09
C GLN A 728 12.47 28.13 3.83
N ASN A 729 12.85 27.79 2.60
CA ASN A 729 14.24 27.68 2.19
C ASN A 729 14.80 29.01 1.66
N ASN A 730 13.98 30.05 1.53
CA ASN A 730 14.34 31.34 0.92
C ASN A 730 14.21 32.49 1.95
N GLU A 731 14.99 33.56 1.80
CA GLU A 731 14.87 34.79 2.62
C GLU A 731 15.15 36.05 1.78
N GLY A 732 14.14 36.89 1.60
CA GLY A 732 14.23 38.08 0.74
C GLY A 732 14.73 37.73 -0.68
N ASP A 733 15.83 38.34 -1.09
CA ASP A 733 16.48 38.10 -2.38
C ASP A 733 17.41 36.87 -2.39
N ARG A 734 17.68 36.25 -1.24
CA ARG A 734 18.49 35.03 -1.14
C ARG A 734 17.61 33.81 -1.44
N LYS A 735 17.82 33.21 -2.61
CA LYS A 735 17.09 32.01 -3.05
C LYS A 735 17.98 30.78 -2.95
N LYS A 736 17.45 29.71 -2.37
CA LYS A 736 18.18 28.46 -2.19
C LYS A 736 18.28 27.74 -3.53
N LYS A 737 19.49 27.41 -3.98
CA LYS A 737 19.69 26.53 -5.13
C LYS A 737 19.50 25.08 -4.72
N VAL A 738 18.85 24.29 -5.57
CA VAL A 738 18.54 22.88 -5.35
C VAL A 738 18.61 22.11 -6.67
N PHE A 739 18.81 20.80 -6.58
CA PHE A 739 18.54 19.89 -7.67
C PHE A 739 17.10 19.39 -7.54
N GLN A 740 16.29 19.47 -8.60
CA GLN A 740 14.86 19.12 -8.55
C GLN A 740 14.56 17.81 -9.27
N PHE A 741 13.66 17.00 -8.70
CA PHE A 741 13.06 15.86 -9.38
C PHE A 741 11.62 16.20 -9.80
N HIS A 742 11.38 16.20 -11.11
CA HIS A 742 10.07 16.51 -11.69
C HIS A 742 9.35 15.23 -12.09
N TYR A 743 8.19 14.98 -11.48
CA TYR A 743 7.31 13.85 -11.76
C TYR A 743 6.04 14.22 -12.55
N ARG A 744 5.80 15.53 -12.75
CA ARG A 744 4.47 16.06 -13.09
C ARG A 744 4.22 16.32 -14.58
N TYR A 745 5.27 16.35 -15.41
CA TYR A 745 5.11 16.60 -16.85
C TYR A 745 4.29 15.51 -17.54
N PRO A 746 3.39 15.87 -18.47
CA PRO A 746 2.34 14.98 -18.98
C PRO A 746 2.86 13.71 -19.67
N MET A 747 4.09 13.72 -20.19
CA MET A 747 4.63 12.62 -20.98
C MET A 747 5.50 11.64 -20.15
N ILE A 748 5.78 11.98 -18.89
CA ILE A 748 6.56 11.14 -17.94
C ILE A 748 5.75 9.90 -17.55
N GLY A 749 4.50 10.08 -17.09
CA GLY A 749 3.67 9.02 -16.53
C GLY A 749 4.06 8.66 -15.09
N GLY A 750 3.15 8.06 -14.32
CA GLY A 750 3.40 7.68 -12.93
C GLY A 750 2.16 7.82 -12.05
N PRO A 751 2.03 7.01 -10.98
CA PRO A 751 0.79 6.85 -10.23
C PRO A 751 0.49 8.07 -9.37
N THR A 752 -0.77 8.23 -8.99
CA THR A 752 -1.10 9.01 -7.78
C THR A 752 -0.53 8.25 -6.56
N PRO A 753 0.18 8.91 -5.63
CA PRO A 753 0.37 10.36 -5.54
C PRO A 753 1.62 10.90 -6.25
N ILE A 754 2.55 10.04 -6.72
CA ILE A 754 3.83 10.44 -7.35
C ILE A 754 3.66 11.51 -8.45
N GLY A 755 2.58 11.47 -9.24
CA GLY A 755 2.27 12.50 -10.24
C GLY A 755 1.99 13.92 -9.68
N PHE A 756 1.90 14.09 -8.36
CA PHE A 756 1.82 15.38 -7.65
C PHE A 756 3.12 15.75 -6.93
N CYS A 757 4.13 14.87 -6.98
CA CYS A 757 5.39 15.02 -6.30
C CYS A 757 6.34 15.96 -7.06
N LEU A 758 7.14 16.69 -6.29
CA LEU A 758 8.34 17.38 -6.72
C LEU A 758 9.33 17.18 -5.57
N ASP A 759 10.52 16.67 -5.83
CA ASP A 759 11.52 16.57 -4.76
C ASP A 759 12.62 17.60 -4.98
N GLU A 760 13.24 18.03 -3.88
CA GLU A 760 14.43 18.89 -3.91
C GLU A 760 15.59 18.21 -3.19
N LEU A 761 16.79 18.30 -3.74
CA LEU A 761 17.97 17.60 -3.25
C LEU A 761 19.14 18.56 -3.08
N VAL A 762 19.87 18.39 -1.97
CA VAL A 762 21.18 18.99 -1.71
C VAL A 762 22.16 17.92 -1.23
N GLU A 763 23.44 18.11 -1.49
CA GLU A 763 24.53 17.32 -0.91
C GLU A 763 24.99 17.93 0.41
N ILE A 764 25.17 17.11 1.42
CA ILE A 764 25.58 17.56 2.77
C ILE A 764 26.91 16.96 3.21
N ALA A 765 27.34 15.85 2.59
CA ALA A 765 28.66 15.28 2.70
C ALA A 765 28.97 14.49 1.42
N ASP A 766 30.23 14.17 1.18
CA ASP A 766 30.66 13.43 -0.02
C ASP A 766 29.86 12.12 -0.17
N GLY A 767 29.00 12.05 -1.18
CA GLY A 767 28.15 10.88 -1.46
C GLY A 767 26.94 10.71 -0.55
N LEU A 768 26.60 11.72 0.25
CA LEU A 768 25.41 11.77 1.11
C LEU A 768 24.56 13.00 0.79
N PHE A 769 23.35 12.75 0.31
CA PHE A 769 22.42 13.79 -0.09
C PHE A 769 21.19 13.80 0.81
N LEU A 770 20.72 15.01 1.12
CA LEU A 770 19.49 15.26 1.88
C LEU A 770 18.41 15.76 0.91
N GLY A 771 17.33 15.01 0.82
CA GLY A 771 16.18 15.31 -0.02
C GLY A 771 14.98 15.80 0.78
N GLN A 772 14.22 16.71 0.20
CA GLN A 772 12.89 17.14 0.64
C GLN A 772 11.83 16.50 -0.26
N LEU A 773 10.87 15.83 0.35
CA LEU A 773 9.71 15.23 -0.32
C LEU A 773 8.57 16.25 -0.36
N ILE A 774 8.18 16.74 -1.53
CA ILE A 774 7.22 17.85 -1.65
C ILE A 774 6.06 17.43 -2.55
N TYR A 775 4.82 17.76 -2.13
CA TYR A 775 3.64 17.48 -2.94
C TYR A 775 2.82 18.74 -3.16
N ALA A 776 2.24 18.85 -4.37
CA ALA A 776 1.21 19.82 -4.66
C ALA A 776 -0.07 19.45 -3.90
N THR A 777 -0.65 20.40 -3.17
CA THR A 777 -1.89 20.17 -2.41
C THR A 777 -3.13 20.75 -3.10
N ALA A 778 -2.95 21.64 -4.09
CA ALA A 778 -4.01 22.07 -4.99
C ALA A 778 -4.24 21.02 -6.10
N LEU A 779 -4.84 19.88 -5.72
CA LEU A 779 -5.01 18.70 -6.59
C LEU A 779 -5.90 18.96 -7.81
N GLU A 780 -6.78 19.96 -7.73
CA GLU A 780 -7.65 20.41 -8.81
C GLU A 780 -6.89 21.16 -9.91
N VAL A 781 -5.75 21.77 -9.57
CA VAL A 781 -4.93 22.57 -10.48
C VAL A 781 -4.03 21.62 -11.28
N PRO A 782 -4.28 21.45 -12.59
CA PRO A 782 -3.44 20.60 -13.41
C PRO A 782 -2.01 21.17 -13.50
N TYR A 783 -1.02 20.31 -13.68
CA TYR A 783 0.34 20.79 -13.88
C TYR A 783 0.51 21.44 -15.24
N HIS A 784 1.24 22.57 -15.27
CA HIS A 784 1.74 23.24 -16.46
C HIS A 784 2.90 24.18 -16.07
N SER A 785 4.01 24.16 -16.80
CA SER A 785 5.22 24.92 -16.43
C SER A 785 5.07 26.45 -16.42
N SER A 786 4.02 26.99 -17.03
CA SER A 786 3.74 28.44 -17.04
C SER A 786 2.93 28.95 -15.83
N VAL A 787 2.46 28.04 -14.98
CA VAL A 787 1.72 28.35 -13.75
C VAL A 787 2.73 28.65 -12.65
N ASP A 788 2.46 29.70 -11.85
CA ASP A 788 3.30 30.03 -10.72
C ASP A 788 3.33 28.84 -9.73
N PRO A 789 4.51 28.34 -9.32
CA PRO A 789 4.62 27.26 -8.34
C PRO A 789 3.79 27.46 -7.07
N ALA A 790 3.57 28.71 -6.63
CA ALA A 790 2.74 29.02 -5.47
C ALA A 790 1.27 28.61 -5.65
N GLU A 791 0.75 28.60 -6.88
CA GLU A 791 -0.63 28.18 -7.18
C GLU A 791 -0.85 26.69 -6.89
N TYR A 792 0.20 25.86 -6.96
CA TYR A 792 0.12 24.44 -6.61
C TYR A 792 0.06 24.16 -5.12
N ARG A 793 0.30 25.18 -4.28
CA ARG A 793 0.32 25.07 -2.81
C ARG A 793 1.21 23.92 -2.35
N TYR A 794 2.44 23.88 -2.86
CA TYR A 794 3.41 22.85 -2.51
C TYR A 794 3.68 22.83 -1.01
N GLN A 795 3.73 21.63 -0.43
CA GLN A 795 4.02 21.42 0.98
C GLN A 795 5.07 20.35 1.16
N LEU A 796 5.90 20.51 2.19
CA LEU A 796 6.87 19.51 2.58
C LEU A 796 6.16 18.36 3.30
N PHE A 797 6.47 17.14 2.91
CA PHE A 797 5.95 15.91 3.50
C PHE A 797 7.03 15.05 4.15
N GLY A 798 8.27 15.49 4.16
CA GLY A 798 9.35 14.84 4.87
C GLY A 798 10.70 14.99 4.23
N TYR A 799 11.65 14.23 4.78
CA TYR A 799 13.02 14.16 4.36
C TYR A 799 13.42 12.73 4.03
N PHE A 800 14.21 12.58 2.98
CA PHE A 800 14.84 11.32 2.59
C PHE A 800 16.33 11.52 2.38
N LEU A 801 17.08 10.43 2.34
CA LEU A 801 18.50 10.41 2.03
C LEU A 801 18.76 9.65 0.74
N LEU A 802 19.77 10.09 -0.01
CA LEU A 802 20.44 9.28 -1.03
C LEU A 802 21.88 9.05 -0.58
N LEU A 803 22.30 7.78 -0.58
CA LEU A 803 23.55 7.31 0.01
C LEU A 803 24.36 6.53 -1.03
N ASP A 804 25.66 6.81 -1.11
CA ASP A 804 26.61 5.94 -1.81
C ASP A 804 26.84 4.63 -1.05
N GLU A 805 27.66 3.72 -1.61
CA GLU A 805 27.89 2.41 -1.01
C GLU A 805 28.48 2.45 0.40
N ALA A 806 29.41 3.38 0.69
CA ALA A 806 30.05 3.47 2.00
C ALA A 806 29.05 3.94 3.06
N TRP A 807 28.22 4.91 2.71
CA TRP A 807 27.14 5.38 3.58
C TRP A 807 26.05 4.32 3.76
N GLU A 808 25.72 3.52 2.74
CA GLU A 808 24.77 2.42 2.88
C GLU A 808 25.27 1.32 3.83
N GLN A 809 26.56 0.97 3.77
CA GLN A 809 27.16 0.05 4.74
C GLN A 809 26.99 0.55 6.18
N GLN A 810 27.29 1.83 6.42
CA GLN A 810 27.07 2.43 7.74
C GLN A 810 25.59 2.48 8.11
N ARG A 811 24.69 2.85 7.18
CA ARG A 811 23.24 2.89 7.41
C ARG A 811 22.72 1.57 7.94
N ARG A 812 23.10 0.46 7.29
CA ARG A 812 22.74 -0.90 7.69
C ARG A 812 23.29 -1.25 9.07
N ALA A 813 24.55 -0.90 9.33
CA ALA A 813 25.20 -1.18 10.62
C ALA A 813 24.55 -0.43 11.79
N ILE A 814 24.22 0.84 11.61
CA ILE A 814 23.55 1.66 12.64
C ILE A 814 22.03 1.45 12.67
N ARG A 815 21.47 0.68 11.72
CA ARG A 815 20.04 0.37 11.59
C ARG A 815 19.16 1.60 11.38
N LEU A 816 19.65 2.58 10.60
CA LEU A 816 18.85 3.73 10.21
C LEU A 816 17.84 3.33 9.12
N ASP A 817 16.55 3.32 9.47
CA ASP A 817 15.45 2.94 8.55
C ASP A 817 15.61 1.50 7.99
N VAL A 818 16.30 0.62 8.73
CA VAL A 818 16.52 -0.79 8.36
C VAL A 818 16.09 -1.70 9.52
N TRP A 819 15.29 -2.73 9.21
CA TRP A 819 14.85 -3.76 10.16
C TRP A 819 15.51 -5.12 9.82
N GLN A 820 16.36 -5.64 10.71
CA GLN A 820 16.87 -7.03 10.77
C GLN A 820 17.23 -7.30 12.25
N ASP A 821 16.87 -8.40 12.94
CA ASP A 821 16.24 -9.68 12.59
C ASP A 821 15.07 -9.97 13.54
#